data_AF-A0A7L4PDL3-F1
#
_entry.id   AF-A0A7L4PDL3-F1
#
_cell.length_a   1.000
_cell.length_b   1.000
_cell.length_c   1.000
_cell.angle_alpha   90.00
_cell.angle_beta   90.00
_cell.angle_gamma   90.00
#
_symmetry.space_group_name_H-M   'P 1'
#
loop_
_entity.id
_entity.type
_entity.pdbx_description
1 polymer ?
#
loop_
_entity_poly.entity_id
_entity_poly.type
_entity_poly.pdbx_seq_one_letter_code
_entity_poly.pdbx_strand_id
1 'polypeptide(L)'
;MERREELLKISLILLVSLIVRVLLFPAEGYYIDVNTFTAWHASAAEGLRTFYDRGWSDYPPFSIYIFWIFGSIAKHFSLFNTEYFVYLLKLPSNLFDLGISFLIFFFLRKKIGFNHAAFIMVIYAFNPGTIYNLAVWGQMGSFYTFFMIASIIFLIYEKPELSASSLAVAMLTKPQSVAILPIIAFFIIRKYDLKRVATSIAASAASVFLIILPFRWSNPIEFLIGIYSTGYEYYAYNSVSAYNIWAFAGFWKPDSQPLLFLSSHIWGIILFGALVLFVLYHLNLNKKYDTEPLIFSCFLLSFGFFMLMTRMHERYMFPVFAILALIMNHEKIKTIYYILTATYLFNLAYVLSFINKNNFIPDNNLSLTIVPLINLAILAYSIHVMRYPGFLKKIDKVFNLTKPDLKKLGEMVPDKEVVSKIKITRRDVALMLILSVTFFSIAVFNLGATEMPVTYWHSLNEVEGFYIDLGSLQPVERIALFIKEDSLTKMNIYYGGPNDWRFSTNYVRSGVYYFWDDIPISCDTRYIRFDFDNPSSDIGEIAVFGEGSKKRFEIKSITDEYGNAQTHGRDLKKLIDEQSLVEEPLIYRSGTYFDEIYFVRTAYEHMDFTEPFEWTHPPLSKLIIACGILLFGSNPFAWRLMGVIFATAAIPVMFMFGKKISGTSLGGFIAAFLITFDFMHFTEARLATGDTFIVFFLILMFYFFFTYFQGIFKKGWKDVGRPLFLSTLFFGLAFSTKWYAMYGFIGMAFLFILLKLKEFSLMEKYDKKDVHKYLVYPLSITFFALAISIIIYLLTYIPHMLAGYNLADVINLQFTMYGYHSSLTASHPFASYWRSWPLILKPMWIYSNNLDGMVSTIVLMGNPAIWWLGAIFLILTATKMVRDRDKTCMFIVVLFLFQWLPYAPISRALFIYHFYANVPFMALAITYWMNNLWEGKAKWLVISYLLVTLILFFVYYPVISGYPISYEYKEGLRFLESWIF
;
A
#
# COMPACT_ATOMS: atom_id res chain seq x y z
N MET A 1 6.69 39.07 -9.04
CA MET A 1 5.91 37.82 -9.20
C MET A 1 6.79 36.60 -9.34
N GLU A 2 7.75 36.58 -10.27
CA GLU A 2 8.68 35.47 -10.52
C GLU A 2 9.41 34.93 -9.26
N ARG A 3 9.98 35.81 -8.44
CA ARG A 3 10.64 35.41 -7.18
C ARG A 3 9.67 34.77 -6.16
N ARG A 4 8.38 35.15 -6.19
CA ARG A 4 7.34 34.60 -5.29
C ARG A 4 6.90 33.21 -5.75
N GLU A 5 6.74 33.00 -7.06
CA GLU A 5 6.45 31.67 -7.63
C GLU A 5 7.60 30.68 -7.41
N GLU A 6 8.84 31.11 -7.60
CA GLU A 6 10.01 30.27 -7.34
C GLU A 6 10.09 29.83 -5.88
N LEU A 7 9.85 30.76 -4.94
CA LEU A 7 9.79 30.44 -3.51
C LEU A 7 8.66 29.45 -3.22
N LEU A 8 7.47 29.65 -3.78
CA LEU A 8 6.36 28.72 -3.61
C LEU A 8 6.69 27.31 -4.10
N LYS A 9 7.39 27.17 -5.25
CA LYS A 9 7.81 25.85 -5.78
C LYS A 9 8.80 25.15 -4.86
N ILE A 10 9.82 25.88 -4.39
CA ILE A 10 10.83 25.33 -3.47
C ILE A 10 10.15 24.93 -2.15
N SER A 11 9.31 25.80 -1.59
CA SER A 11 8.54 25.53 -0.38
C SER A 11 7.63 24.33 -0.56
N LEU A 12 6.98 24.16 -1.71
CA LEU A 12 6.14 23.00 -1.99
C LEU A 12 6.96 21.71 -2.07
N ILE A 13 8.12 21.70 -2.74
CA ILE A 13 9.02 20.53 -2.79
C ILE A 13 9.44 20.14 -1.37
N LEU A 14 9.89 21.10 -0.57
CA LEU A 14 10.30 20.87 0.82
C LEU A 14 9.14 20.38 1.68
N LEU A 15 7.94 20.97 1.52
CA LEU A 15 6.76 20.59 2.29
C LEU A 15 6.29 19.18 1.94
N VAL A 16 6.20 18.81 0.67
CA VAL A 16 5.81 17.45 0.26
C VAL A 16 6.84 16.44 0.74
N SER A 17 8.13 16.77 0.60
CA SER A 17 9.25 15.96 1.09
C SER A 17 9.20 15.76 2.62
N LEU A 18 8.80 16.80 3.37
CA LEU A 18 8.58 16.74 4.82
C LEU A 18 7.35 15.88 5.17
N ILE A 19 6.22 16.05 4.48
CA ILE A 19 5.00 15.27 4.71
C ILE A 19 5.29 13.79 4.51
N VAL A 20 5.96 13.40 3.43
CA VAL A 20 6.36 12.01 3.18
C VAL A 20 7.21 11.46 4.33
N ARG A 21 8.16 12.25 4.85
CA ARG A 21 8.99 11.84 6.00
C ARG A 21 8.18 11.70 7.28
N VAL A 22 7.33 12.67 7.61
CA VAL A 22 6.48 12.67 8.81
C VAL A 22 5.54 11.47 8.83
N LEU A 23 4.95 11.10 7.68
CA LEU A 23 4.12 9.90 7.56
C LEU A 23 4.89 8.60 7.85
N LEU A 24 6.23 8.61 7.75
CA LEU A 24 7.09 7.47 8.03
C LEU A 24 7.68 7.48 9.45
N PHE A 25 7.51 8.57 10.21
CA PHE A 25 8.06 8.68 11.58
C PHE A 25 7.56 7.58 12.54
N PRO A 26 6.30 7.11 12.48
CA PRO A 26 5.83 6.02 13.33
C PRO A 26 6.51 4.67 13.10
N ALA A 27 7.29 4.50 12.03
CA ALA A 27 8.03 3.26 11.82
C ALA A 27 9.02 3.02 12.97
N GLU A 28 9.06 1.78 13.47
CA GLU A 28 9.77 1.38 14.70
C GLU A 28 11.27 1.72 14.69
N GLY A 29 11.91 1.79 13.52
CA GLY A 29 13.35 2.03 13.41
C GLY A 29 14.17 0.93 14.09
N TYR A 30 15.43 1.20 14.41
CA TYR A 30 16.22 0.29 15.25
C TYR A 30 16.06 0.67 16.72
N TYR A 31 15.41 -0.18 17.51
CA TYR A 31 14.98 0.15 18.87
C TYR A 31 16.13 0.60 19.78
N ILE A 32 17.34 0.04 19.64
CA ILE A 32 18.52 0.45 20.42
C ILE A 32 18.91 1.89 20.12
N ASP A 33 18.97 2.26 18.84
CA ASP A 33 19.31 3.63 18.44
C ASP A 33 18.24 4.61 18.92
N VAL A 34 16.95 4.29 18.72
CA VAL A 34 15.83 5.13 19.13
C VAL A 34 15.86 5.35 20.64
N ASN A 35 16.02 4.29 21.44
CA ASN A 35 16.11 4.40 22.90
C ASN A 35 17.32 5.19 23.37
N THR A 36 18.47 5.00 22.70
CA THR A 36 19.70 5.75 23.01
C THR A 36 19.50 7.25 22.75
N PHE A 37 18.92 7.61 21.60
CA PHE A 37 18.61 9.01 21.29
C PHE A 37 17.57 9.57 22.27
N THR A 38 16.55 8.82 22.66
CA THR A 38 15.58 9.23 23.69
C THR A 38 16.29 9.57 25.01
N ALA A 39 17.17 8.68 25.48
CA ALA A 39 17.93 8.88 26.70
C ALA A 39 18.85 10.12 26.61
N TRP A 40 19.48 10.36 25.46
CA TRP A 40 20.31 11.55 25.27
C TRP A 40 19.52 12.84 25.20
N HIS A 41 18.32 12.87 24.59
CA HIS A 41 17.45 14.04 24.63
C HIS A 41 17.00 14.35 26.07
N ALA A 42 16.63 13.31 26.84
CA ALA A 42 16.27 13.46 28.25
C ALA A 42 17.44 13.99 29.08
N SER A 43 18.64 13.40 28.94
CA SER A 43 19.84 13.84 29.66
C SER A 43 20.25 15.27 29.28
N ALA A 44 20.17 15.62 27.99
CA ALA A 44 20.51 16.96 27.52
C ALA A 44 19.53 18.01 28.06
N ALA A 45 18.23 17.68 28.15
CA ALA A 45 17.19 18.57 28.70
C ALA A 45 17.44 18.95 30.18
N GLU A 46 18.17 18.12 30.92
CA GLU A 46 18.59 18.39 32.31
C GLU A 46 19.83 19.30 32.40
N GLY A 47 20.43 19.69 31.26
CA GLY A 47 21.51 20.68 31.17
C GLY A 47 22.72 20.21 30.36
N LEU A 48 23.26 21.10 29.50
CA LEU A 48 24.40 20.82 28.62
C LEU A 48 25.69 20.49 29.38
N ARG A 49 25.97 21.20 30.48
CA ARG A 49 27.24 21.08 31.23
C ARG A 49 27.44 19.70 31.84
N THR A 50 26.36 19.10 32.34
CA THR A 50 26.36 17.82 33.05
C THR A 50 25.99 16.64 32.16
N PHE A 51 25.75 16.85 30.86
CA PHE A 51 25.31 15.81 29.93
C PHE A 51 26.25 14.60 29.91
N TYR A 52 27.55 14.83 29.71
CA TYR A 52 28.56 13.76 29.64
C TYR A 52 28.91 13.16 31.00
N ASP A 53 28.46 13.77 32.11
CA ASP A 53 28.66 13.23 33.45
C ASP A 53 27.51 12.27 33.86
N ARG A 54 26.36 12.34 33.18
CA ARG A 54 25.15 11.56 33.49
C ARG A 54 25.03 10.25 32.71
N GLY A 55 25.86 10.02 31.71
CA GLY A 55 25.78 8.82 30.90
C GLY A 55 26.77 8.80 29.74
N TRP A 56 26.82 7.66 29.06
CA TRP A 56 27.67 7.46 27.90
C TRP A 56 27.07 8.10 26.65
N SER A 57 27.91 8.76 25.83
CA SER A 57 27.58 9.29 24.51
C SER A 57 28.83 9.28 23.63
N ASP A 58 28.74 8.69 22.45
CA ASP A 58 29.76 8.76 21.39
C ASP A 58 29.51 9.92 20.41
N TYR A 59 28.45 10.71 20.60
CA TYR A 59 28.19 11.91 19.80
C TYR A 59 28.95 13.11 20.36
N PRO A 60 29.67 13.87 19.51
CA PRO A 60 30.38 15.07 19.94
C PRO A 60 29.46 16.28 20.21
N PRO A 61 30.00 17.34 20.83
CA PRO A 61 29.21 18.40 21.49
C PRO A 61 28.17 19.14 20.65
N PHE A 62 28.37 19.33 19.33
CA PHE A 62 27.41 20.11 18.54
C PHE A 62 26.05 19.41 18.45
N SER A 63 26.05 18.08 18.29
CA SER A 63 24.82 17.28 18.23
C SER A 63 24.01 17.39 19.53
N ILE A 64 24.69 17.58 20.66
CA ILE A 64 24.05 17.68 21.98
C ILE A 64 23.23 18.97 22.12
N TYR A 65 23.58 20.06 21.43
CA TYR A 65 22.71 21.24 21.39
C TYR A 65 21.37 20.95 20.73
N ILE A 66 21.37 20.12 19.68
CA ILE A 66 20.12 19.71 19.02
C ILE A 66 19.31 18.85 19.99
N PHE A 67 19.94 17.89 20.65
CA PHE A 67 19.27 17.07 21.67
C PHE A 67 18.73 17.89 22.83
N TRP A 68 19.45 18.94 23.25
CA TRP A 68 19.00 19.87 24.28
C TRP A 68 17.78 20.67 23.84
N ILE A 69 17.79 21.28 22.65
CA ILE A 69 16.64 22.07 22.15
C ILE A 69 15.38 21.21 22.10
N PHE A 70 15.45 20.05 21.42
CA PHE A 70 14.28 19.19 21.23
C PHE A 70 13.91 18.41 22.50
N GLY A 71 14.90 18.06 23.34
CA GLY A 71 14.69 17.46 24.64
C GLY A 71 14.04 18.43 25.63
N SER A 72 14.43 19.71 25.64
CA SER A 72 13.79 20.74 26.46
C SER A 72 12.34 21.02 26.03
N ILE A 73 12.05 20.99 24.73
CA ILE A 73 10.67 21.04 24.22
C ILE A 73 9.89 19.82 24.72
N ALA A 74 10.44 18.61 24.56
CA ALA A 74 9.79 17.39 25.03
C ALA A 74 9.56 17.40 26.55
N LYS A 75 10.51 17.91 27.34
CA LYS A 75 10.37 18.09 28.79
C LYS A 75 9.25 19.07 29.13
N HIS A 76 9.20 20.22 28.46
CA HIS A 76 8.19 21.26 28.71
C HIS A 76 6.76 20.77 28.44
N PHE A 77 6.57 19.93 27.42
CA PHE A 77 5.28 19.36 27.05
C PHE A 77 5.05 17.93 27.59
N SER A 78 5.90 17.41 28.47
CA SER A 78 5.81 16.07 29.06
C SER A 78 5.72 14.92 28.04
N LEU A 79 6.45 15.03 26.92
CA LEU A 79 6.30 14.13 25.78
C LEU A 79 7.11 12.84 25.87
N PHE A 80 8.18 12.75 26.67
CA PHE A 80 9.14 11.63 26.65
C PHE A 80 8.52 10.22 26.77
N ASN A 81 7.41 10.07 27.49
CA ASN A 81 6.72 8.79 27.70
C ASN A 81 5.47 8.64 26.80
N THR A 82 5.36 9.43 25.75
CA THR A 82 4.22 9.41 24.82
C THR A 82 4.66 8.92 23.45
N GLU A 83 3.72 8.37 22.68
CA GLU A 83 3.93 7.99 21.27
C GLU A 83 4.37 9.18 20.39
N TYR A 84 4.06 10.42 20.79
CA TYR A 84 4.38 11.63 20.04
C TYR A 84 5.86 12.01 20.11
N PHE A 85 6.63 11.49 21.07
CA PHE A 85 8.05 11.82 21.20
C PHE A 85 8.87 11.38 19.97
N VAL A 86 8.50 10.28 19.32
CA VAL A 86 9.19 9.80 18.12
C VAL A 86 9.19 10.85 17.00
N TYR A 87 8.16 11.69 16.93
CA TYR A 87 8.09 12.78 15.96
C TYR A 87 9.12 13.86 16.28
N LEU A 88 9.24 14.27 17.55
CA LEU A 88 10.27 15.23 17.97
C LEU A 88 11.68 14.66 17.85
N LEU A 89 11.86 13.35 18.04
CA LEU A 89 13.15 12.68 17.89
C LEU A 89 13.62 12.68 16.43
N LYS A 90 12.73 12.35 15.47
CA LYS A 90 13.09 12.22 14.05
C LYS A 90 13.05 13.55 13.28
N LEU A 91 12.28 14.54 13.74
CA LEU A 91 12.11 15.82 13.06
C LEU A 91 13.43 16.57 12.78
N PRO A 92 14.38 16.72 13.72
CA PRO A 92 15.55 17.56 13.52
C PRO A 92 16.42 17.07 12.37
N SER A 93 16.70 15.77 12.31
CA SER A 93 17.53 15.21 11.24
C SER A 93 16.87 15.38 9.88
N ASN A 94 15.56 15.23 9.80
CA ASN A 94 14.81 15.44 8.58
C ASN A 94 14.78 16.93 8.14
N LEU A 95 14.72 17.87 9.08
CA LEU A 95 14.83 19.31 8.77
C LEU A 95 16.22 19.69 8.25
N PHE A 96 17.29 19.13 8.83
CA PHE A 96 18.65 19.33 8.32
C PHE A 96 18.81 18.77 6.90
N ASP A 97 18.19 17.64 6.57
CA ASP A 97 18.21 17.05 5.22
C ASP A 97 17.45 17.89 4.18
N LEU A 98 16.33 18.49 4.58
CA LEU A 98 15.65 19.52 3.78
C LEU A 98 16.52 20.76 3.59
N GLY A 99 17.29 21.14 4.62
CA GLY A 99 18.33 22.16 4.53
C GLY A 99 19.42 21.82 3.51
N ILE A 100 19.91 20.57 3.49
CA ILE A 100 20.86 20.08 2.49
C ILE A 100 20.27 20.20 1.07
N SER A 101 19.02 19.74 0.90
CA SER A 101 18.29 19.84 -0.36
C SER A 101 18.24 21.29 -0.87
N PHE A 102 17.96 22.24 0.03
CA PHE A 102 17.94 23.66 -0.28
C PHE A 102 19.33 24.22 -0.62
N LEU A 103 20.40 23.80 0.09
CA LEU A 103 21.77 24.20 -0.22
C LEU A 103 22.20 23.72 -1.61
N ILE A 104 21.88 22.48 -1.97
CA ILE A 104 22.13 21.91 -3.31
C ILE A 104 21.44 22.76 -4.38
N PHE A 105 20.14 23.05 -4.18
CA PHE A 105 19.39 23.91 -5.08
C PHE A 105 20.04 25.29 -5.23
N PHE A 106 20.35 25.94 -4.11
CA PHE A 106 20.92 27.30 -4.10
C PHE A 106 22.26 27.35 -4.83
N PHE A 107 23.10 26.33 -4.62
CA PHE A 107 24.39 26.19 -5.28
C PHE A 107 24.24 26.00 -6.80
N LEU A 108 23.37 25.08 -7.22
CA LEU A 108 23.19 24.71 -8.61
C LEU A 108 22.43 25.75 -9.42
N ARG A 109 21.49 26.49 -8.81
CA ARG A 109 20.66 27.48 -9.50
C ARG A 109 21.51 28.48 -10.29
N LYS A 110 22.63 28.93 -9.72
CA LYS A 110 23.52 29.90 -10.39
C LYS A 110 24.31 29.30 -11.55
N LYS A 111 24.46 27.97 -11.60
CA LYS A 111 25.27 27.26 -12.58
C LYS A 111 24.47 26.71 -13.75
N ILE A 112 23.30 26.12 -13.47
CA ILE A 112 22.51 25.36 -14.46
C ILE A 112 21.06 25.87 -14.57
N GLY A 113 20.73 26.99 -13.92
CA GLY A 113 19.38 27.57 -13.93
C GLY A 113 18.43 26.95 -12.91
N PHE A 114 17.27 27.60 -12.72
CA PHE A 114 16.29 27.24 -11.68
C PHE A 114 15.73 25.83 -11.86
N ASN A 115 15.28 25.46 -13.08
CA ASN A 115 14.55 24.22 -13.31
C ASN A 115 15.42 22.98 -13.07
N HIS A 116 16.64 22.99 -13.62
CA HIS A 116 17.58 21.88 -13.46
C HIS A 116 18.05 21.75 -12.00
N ALA A 117 18.29 22.88 -11.32
CA ALA A 117 18.59 22.86 -9.89
C ALA A 117 17.42 22.33 -9.05
N ALA A 118 16.19 22.72 -9.36
CA ALA A 118 14.98 22.22 -8.70
C ALA A 118 14.77 20.72 -8.97
N PHE A 119 15.08 20.24 -10.16
CA PHE A 119 15.01 18.82 -10.50
C PHE A 119 16.02 17.98 -9.69
N ILE A 120 17.27 18.44 -9.59
CA ILE A 120 18.29 17.76 -8.76
C ILE A 120 17.91 17.83 -7.27
N MET A 121 17.34 18.95 -6.82
CA MET A 121 16.78 19.07 -5.47
C MET A 121 15.68 18.02 -5.22
N VAL A 122 14.78 17.79 -6.17
CA VAL A 122 13.76 16.72 -6.06
C VAL A 122 14.42 15.35 -6.01
N ILE A 123 15.41 15.05 -6.86
CA ILE A 123 16.12 13.76 -6.84
C ILE A 123 16.74 13.49 -5.45
N TYR A 124 17.39 14.49 -4.85
CA TYR A 124 17.99 14.35 -3.53
C TYR A 124 16.92 14.28 -2.42
N ALA A 125 15.95 15.20 -2.44
CA ALA A 125 14.91 15.29 -1.42
C ALA A 125 14.03 14.02 -1.37
N PHE A 126 13.87 13.31 -2.48
CA PHE A 126 13.14 12.05 -2.57
C PHE A 126 14.05 10.82 -2.73
N ASN A 127 15.32 10.93 -2.36
CA ASN A 127 16.21 9.77 -2.34
C ASN A 127 15.70 8.75 -1.30
N PRO A 128 15.33 7.52 -1.71
CA PRO A 128 14.72 6.56 -0.81
C PRO A 128 15.68 6.10 0.29
N GLY A 129 16.98 6.03 0.02
CA GLY A 129 17.98 5.66 1.03
C GLY A 129 18.16 6.72 2.12
N THR A 130 18.17 8.01 1.76
CA THR A 130 18.25 9.10 2.75
C THR A 130 16.97 9.18 3.58
N ILE A 131 15.79 9.06 2.94
CA ILE A 131 14.49 8.99 3.64
C ILE A 131 14.46 7.80 4.60
N TYR A 132 14.88 6.62 4.16
CA TYR A 132 14.87 5.43 5.00
C TYR A 132 15.78 5.60 6.22
N ASN A 133 17.00 6.12 6.04
CA ASN A 133 17.92 6.36 7.15
C ASN A 133 17.38 7.36 8.18
N LEU A 134 16.69 8.41 7.74
CA LEU A 134 16.26 9.49 8.65
C LEU A 134 14.85 9.29 9.19
N ALA A 135 13.88 9.01 8.33
CA ALA A 135 12.46 8.93 8.71
C ALA A 135 12.06 7.54 9.22
N VAL A 136 12.57 6.47 8.61
CA VAL A 136 12.26 5.09 9.04
C VAL A 136 13.17 4.68 10.19
N TRP A 137 14.49 4.68 9.97
CA TRP A 137 15.46 4.24 10.98
C TRP A 137 15.58 5.23 12.15
N GLY A 138 15.57 6.54 11.89
CA GLY A 138 15.70 7.58 12.92
C GLY A 138 17.13 8.05 13.18
N GLN A 139 18.06 7.84 12.24
CA GLN A 139 19.46 8.24 12.38
C GLN A 139 19.68 9.74 12.17
N MET A 140 20.81 10.23 12.69
CA MET A 140 21.16 11.67 12.74
C MET A 140 22.25 12.07 11.72
N GLY A 141 22.31 11.37 10.58
CA GLY A 141 23.39 11.53 9.59
C GLY A 141 23.38 12.87 8.82
N SER A 142 22.26 13.57 8.81
CA SER A 142 22.10 14.84 8.09
C SER A 142 22.78 16.03 8.79
N PHE A 143 23.01 15.98 10.11
CA PHE A 143 23.64 17.07 10.84
C PHE A 143 25.04 17.39 10.30
N TYR A 144 25.93 16.40 10.33
CA TYR A 144 27.29 16.60 9.84
C TYR A 144 27.35 16.80 8.33
N THR A 145 26.45 16.13 7.59
CA THR A 145 26.37 16.28 6.14
C THR A 145 26.02 17.71 5.73
N PHE A 146 25.11 18.38 6.43
CA PHE A 146 24.76 19.78 6.17
C PHE A 146 25.98 20.70 6.26
N PHE A 147 26.74 20.61 7.36
CA PHE A 147 27.93 21.42 7.55
C PHE A 147 29.07 21.01 6.60
N MET A 148 29.16 19.73 6.23
CA MET A 148 30.13 19.25 5.25
C MET A 148 29.84 19.82 3.85
N ILE A 149 28.58 19.85 3.42
CA ILE A 149 28.15 20.47 2.15
C ILE A 149 28.34 21.98 2.19
N ALA A 150 28.00 22.63 3.30
CA ALA A 150 28.27 24.06 3.49
C ALA A 150 29.77 24.36 3.38
N SER A 151 30.63 23.54 3.98
CA SER A 151 32.10 23.68 3.89
C SER A 151 32.61 23.62 2.45
N ILE A 152 32.14 22.64 1.66
CA ILE A 152 32.48 22.50 0.24
C ILE A 152 32.01 23.74 -0.54
N ILE A 153 30.77 24.18 -0.33
CA ILE A 153 30.19 25.34 -1.00
C ILE A 153 30.96 26.63 -0.65
N PHE A 154 31.29 26.86 0.62
CA PHE A 154 32.07 28.03 1.05
C PHE A 154 33.48 28.05 0.46
N LEU A 155 34.14 26.88 0.36
CA LEU A 155 35.44 26.80 -0.30
C LEU A 155 35.36 27.22 -1.76
N ILE A 156 34.32 26.78 -2.47
CA ILE A 156 34.06 27.12 -3.87
C ILE A 156 33.78 28.63 -4.03
N TYR A 157 33.04 29.22 -3.10
CA TYR A 157 32.76 30.68 -3.08
C TYR A 157 33.91 31.51 -2.47
N GLU A 158 35.10 30.92 -2.32
CA GLU A 158 36.31 31.61 -1.87
C GLU A 158 36.22 32.21 -0.45
N LYS A 159 35.53 31.50 0.44
CA LYS A 159 35.40 31.82 1.88
C LYS A 159 36.09 30.73 2.73
N PRO A 160 37.43 30.69 2.76
CA PRO A 160 38.17 29.59 3.39
C PRO A 160 37.95 29.51 4.90
N GLU A 161 37.77 30.63 5.60
CA GLU A 161 37.51 30.67 7.04
C GLU A 161 36.16 30.03 7.37
N LEU A 162 35.10 30.37 6.62
CA LEU A 162 33.78 29.76 6.77
C LEU A 162 33.78 28.28 6.37
N SER A 163 34.59 27.91 5.38
CA SER A 163 34.77 26.51 4.98
C SER A 163 35.41 25.69 6.10
N ALA A 164 36.50 26.19 6.69
CA ALA A 164 37.20 25.55 7.79
C ALA A 164 36.33 25.47 9.05
N SER A 165 35.65 26.56 9.43
CA SER A 165 34.67 26.58 10.52
C SER A 165 33.54 25.57 10.30
N SER A 166 32.94 25.52 9.11
CA SER A 166 31.85 24.58 8.82
C SER A 166 32.32 23.12 8.90
N LEU A 167 33.54 22.82 8.44
CA LEU A 167 34.10 21.47 8.58
C LEU A 167 34.35 21.11 10.05
N ALA A 168 34.83 22.05 10.86
CA ALA A 168 35.01 21.86 12.30
C ALA A 168 33.68 21.57 13.00
N VAL A 169 32.62 22.30 12.65
CA VAL A 169 31.26 22.01 13.16
C VAL A 169 30.80 20.61 12.72
N ALA A 170 31.06 20.22 11.46
CA ALA A 170 30.74 18.87 10.99
C ALA A 170 31.47 17.79 11.82
N MET A 171 32.76 17.99 12.13
CA MET A 171 33.52 17.04 12.96
C MET A 171 32.94 16.96 14.38
N LEU A 172 32.51 18.10 14.95
CA LEU A 172 31.86 18.17 16.25
C LEU A 172 30.40 17.68 16.27
N THR A 173 29.85 17.31 15.13
CA THR A 173 28.62 16.52 15.06
C THR A 173 28.88 15.04 14.93
N LYS A 174 29.88 14.65 14.13
CA LYS A 174 30.26 13.27 13.86
C LYS A 174 31.68 13.20 13.26
N PRO A 175 32.56 12.30 13.74
CA PRO A 175 33.95 12.22 13.28
C PRO A 175 34.11 11.89 11.79
N GLN A 176 33.12 11.25 11.16
CA GLN A 176 33.15 10.79 9.77
C GLN A 176 33.38 11.93 8.75
N SER A 177 33.08 13.18 9.09
CA SER A 177 33.36 14.32 8.21
C SER A 177 34.85 14.58 7.99
N VAL A 178 35.74 13.98 8.82
CA VAL A 178 37.19 14.07 8.66
C VAL A 178 37.66 13.56 7.29
N ALA A 179 36.88 12.70 6.64
CA ALA A 179 37.20 12.12 5.33
C ALA A 179 37.53 13.18 4.26
N ILE A 180 36.90 14.37 4.30
CA ILE A 180 37.16 15.43 3.31
C ILE A 180 38.19 16.47 3.76
N LEU A 181 38.67 16.40 5.01
CA LEU A 181 39.66 17.33 5.56
C LEU A 181 40.92 17.46 4.69
N PRO A 182 41.52 16.37 4.15
CA PRO A 182 42.70 16.49 3.30
C PRO A 182 42.48 17.37 2.07
N ILE A 183 41.29 17.36 1.48
CA ILE A 183 40.95 18.17 0.30
C ILE A 183 40.79 19.63 0.69
N ILE A 184 40.02 19.91 1.76
CA ILE A 184 39.79 21.29 2.21
C ILE A 184 41.12 21.93 2.62
N ALA A 185 41.94 21.22 3.40
CA ALA A 185 43.26 21.70 3.82
C ALA A 185 44.19 21.91 2.61
N PHE A 186 44.27 20.93 1.69
CA PHE A 186 45.10 21.05 0.50
C PHE A 186 44.74 22.27 -0.34
N PHE A 187 43.45 22.51 -0.59
CA PHE A 187 43.00 23.67 -1.36
C PHE A 187 43.27 24.99 -0.64
N ILE A 188 43.05 25.07 0.68
CA ILE A 188 43.31 26.29 1.44
C ILE A 188 44.81 26.64 1.42
N ILE A 189 45.68 25.66 1.68
CA ILE A 189 47.14 25.82 1.71
C ILE A 189 47.68 26.18 0.33
N ARG A 190 47.15 25.59 -0.74
CA ARG A 190 47.63 25.83 -2.10
C ARG A 190 47.14 27.13 -2.73
N LYS A 191 45.90 27.53 -2.42
CA LYS A 191 45.23 28.66 -3.10
C LYS A 191 45.47 30.00 -2.41
N TYR A 192 45.70 30.01 -1.10
CA TYR A 192 45.78 31.25 -0.31
C TYR A 192 47.15 31.46 0.35
N ASP A 193 47.40 32.69 0.78
CA ASP A 193 48.61 33.10 1.49
C ASP A 193 48.62 32.61 2.94
N LEU A 194 49.79 32.66 3.59
CA LEU A 194 49.97 32.18 4.97
C LEU A 194 49.01 32.87 5.96
N LYS A 195 48.67 34.14 5.72
CA LYS A 195 47.71 34.89 6.55
C LYS A 195 46.31 34.28 6.48
N ARG A 196 45.79 33.98 5.28
CA ARG A 196 44.47 33.34 5.13
C ARG A 196 44.46 31.90 5.63
N VAL A 197 45.57 31.17 5.47
CA VAL A 197 45.73 29.83 6.07
C VAL A 197 45.63 29.94 7.59
N ALA A 198 46.39 30.83 8.22
CA ALA A 198 46.39 31.02 9.67
C ALA A 198 45.03 31.48 10.21
N THR A 199 44.36 32.41 9.53
CA THR A 199 43.01 32.87 9.92
C THR A 199 41.94 31.78 9.73
N SER A 200 42.07 30.90 8.75
CA SER A 200 41.18 29.74 8.59
C SER A 200 41.37 28.72 9.72
N ILE A 201 42.62 28.46 10.12
CA ILE A 201 42.94 27.63 11.29
C ILE A 201 42.38 28.26 12.57
N ALA A 202 42.58 29.57 12.75
CA ALA A 202 42.06 30.30 13.91
C ALA A 202 40.52 30.29 13.94
N ALA A 203 39.84 30.46 12.81
CA ALA A 203 38.38 30.39 12.70
C ALA A 203 37.85 28.99 13.04
N SER A 204 38.51 27.94 12.56
CA SER A 204 38.22 26.55 12.92
C SER A 204 38.38 26.33 14.42
N ALA A 205 39.52 26.73 15.01
CA ALA A 205 39.79 26.60 16.44
C ALA A 205 38.80 27.37 17.32
N ALA A 206 38.44 28.60 16.92
CA ALA A 206 37.43 29.41 17.60
C ALA A 206 36.05 28.74 17.55
N SER A 207 35.67 28.15 16.41
CA SER A 207 34.41 27.42 16.28
C SER A 207 34.37 26.22 17.23
N VAL A 208 35.48 25.47 17.32
CA VAL A 208 35.61 24.34 18.25
C VAL A 208 35.48 24.80 19.69
N PHE A 209 36.22 25.83 20.08
CA PHE A 209 36.20 26.37 21.44
C PHE A 209 34.81 26.88 21.85
N LEU A 210 34.15 27.66 21.00
CA LEU A 210 32.82 28.22 21.29
C LEU A 210 31.76 27.13 21.50
N ILE A 211 31.82 26.04 20.73
CA ILE A 211 30.87 24.93 20.85
C ILE A 211 31.08 24.15 22.15
N ILE A 212 32.33 23.99 22.58
CA ILE A 212 32.70 23.20 23.77
C ILE A 212 32.49 23.98 25.07
N LEU A 213 32.50 25.31 25.01
CA LEU A 213 32.48 26.20 26.17
C LEU A 213 31.42 25.82 27.24
N PRO A 214 30.16 25.46 26.89
CA PRO A 214 29.15 25.10 27.88
C PRO A 214 29.30 23.69 28.49
N PHE A 215 30.14 22.83 27.90
CA PHE A 215 30.38 21.46 28.36
C PHE A 215 31.58 21.40 29.29
N ARG A 216 32.77 21.77 28.80
CA ARG A 216 34.02 21.66 29.57
C ARG A 216 35.08 22.64 29.07
N TRP A 217 35.36 23.68 29.87
CA TRP A 217 36.34 24.73 29.53
C TRP A 217 37.72 24.53 30.18
N SER A 218 37.81 23.72 31.25
CA SER A 218 39.07 23.53 32.00
C SER A 218 40.14 22.77 31.23
N ASN A 219 39.75 21.72 30.48
CA ASN A 219 40.64 20.99 29.57
C ASN A 219 39.90 20.50 28.31
N PRO A 220 39.65 21.39 27.32
CA PRO A 220 38.80 21.08 26.17
C PRO A 220 39.44 20.09 25.19
N ILE A 221 40.77 20.01 25.13
CA ILE A 221 41.47 19.09 24.21
C ILE A 221 41.34 17.65 24.71
N GLU A 222 41.69 17.41 25.98
CA GLU A 222 41.56 16.09 26.61
C GLU A 222 40.11 15.60 26.56
N PHE A 223 39.15 16.49 26.79
CA PHE A 223 37.72 16.21 26.68
C PHE A 223 37.31 15.68 25.30
N LEU A 224 37.70 16.39 24.22
CA LEU A 224 37.39 15.93 22.87
C LEU A 224 38.09 14.62 22.54
N ILE A 225 39.36 14.48 22.90
CA ILE A 225 40.11 13.24 22.68
C ILE A 225 39.39 12.08 23.35
N GLY A 226 38.96 12.26 24.60
CA GLY A 226 38.20 11.25 25.34
C GLY A 226 36.88 10.86 24.66
N ILE A 227 36.12 11.82 24.10
CA ILE A 227 34.88 11.49 23.38
C ILE A 227 35.19 10.67 22.12
N TYR A 228 36.16 11.13 21.31
CA TYR A 228 36.49 10.46 20.05
C TYR A 228 37.15 9.09 20.27
N SER A 229 38.04 8.94 21.25
CA SER A 229 38.68 7.66 21.57
C SER A 229 37.65 6.64 22.07
N THR A 230 36.78 7.05 23.00
CA THR A 230 35.72 6.18 23.55
C THR A 230 34.83 5.61 22.45
N GLY A 231 34.29 6.47 21.58
CA GLY A 231 33.43 6.03 20.47
C GLY A 231 34.18 5.19 19.43
N TYR A 232 35.45 5.53 19.16
CA TYR A 232 36.28 4.83 18.19
C TYR A 232 36.64 3.41 18.64
N GLU A 233 36.96 3.21 19.92
CA GLU A 233 37.32 1.92 20.49
C GLU A 233 36.11 1.00 20.69
N TYR A 234 34.94 1.57 20.99
CA TYR A 234 33.69 0.81 21.20
C TYR A 234 33.29 -0.04 19.98
N TYR A 235 33.62 0.42 18.75
CA TYR A 235 33.27 -0.25 17.51
C TYR A 235 34.48 -0.85 16.78
N ALA A 236 35.42 -1.47 17.50
CA ALA A 236 36.63 -2.10 16.96
C ALA A 236 36.39 -3.38 16.13
N TYR A 237 35.56 -3.27 15.09
CA TYR A 237 35.15 -4.35 14.20
C TYR A 237 35.50 -4.06 12.74
N ASN A 238 35.71 -5.12 11.96
CA ASN A 238 36.07 -5.05 10.53
C ASN A 238 35.01 -4.28 9.72
N SER A 239 33.74 -4.60 9.95
CA SER A 239 32.58 -3.87 9.44
C SER A 239 31.39 -4.08 10.36
N VAL A 240 30.70 -2.98 10.66
CA VAL A 240 29.53 -2.96 11.54
C VAL A 240 28.28 -2.93 10.67
N SER A 241 28.05 -4.03 9.96
CA SER A 241 26.97 -4.18 8.96
C SER A 241 27.09 -3.28 7.72
N ALA A 242 28.24 -2.64 7.46
CA ALA A 242 28.47 -1.91 6.22
C ALA A 242 28.91 -2.85 5.08
N TYR A 243 28.19 -2.87 3.96
CA TYR A 243 28.63 -3.59 2.74
C TYR A 243 29.81 -2.88 2.04
N ASN A 244 30.96 -2.88 2.71
CA ASN A 244 32.27 -2.45 2.24
C ASN A 244 33.19 -3.65 2.02
N ILE A 245 34.48 -3.43 1.69
CA ILE A 245 35.38 -4.55 1.38
C ILE A 245 35.56 -5.54 2.54
N TRP A 246 35.37 -5.10 3.77
CA TRP A 246 35.55 -5.93 4.96
C TRP A 246 34.39 -6.90 5.16
N ALA A 247 33.22 -6.62 4.56
CA ALA A 247 32.05 -7.48 4.59
C ALA A 247 32.27 -8.85 3.94
N PHE A 248 33.24 -8.99 3.02
CA PHE A 248 33.61 -10.29 2.44
C PHE A 248 34.08 -11.29 3.51
N ALA A 249 34.61 -10.80 4.63
CA ALA A 249 35.01 -11.62 5.76
C ALA A 249 33.87 -11.87 6.76
N GLY A 250 32.64 -11.39 6.51
CA GLY A 250 31.54 -11.34 7.49
C GLY A 250 31.49 -10.02 8.25
N PHE A 251 30.43 -9.81 9.05
CA PHE A 251 30.26 -8.61 9.88
C PHE A 251 30.69 -8.86 11.33
N TRP A 252 30.95 -7.78 12.08
CA TRP A 252 31.18 -7.81 13.53
C TRP A 252 32.38 -8.67 13.98
N LYS A 253 33.39 -8.82 13.14
CA LYS A 253 34.65 -9.50 13.50
C LYS A 253 35.67 -8.50 14.01
N PRO A 254 36.49 -8.82 15.04
CA PRO A 254 37.49 -7.89 15.54
C PRO A 254 38.43 -7.40 14.43
N ASP A 255 38.61 -6.09 14.30
CA ASP A 255 39.51 -5.53 13.26
C ASP A 255 41.01 -5.63 13.61
N SER A 256 41.31 -6.15 14.80
CA SER A 256 42.65 -6.54 15.25
C SER A 256 43.15 -7.83 14.59
N GLN A 257 42.28 -8.62 13.94
CA GLN A 257 42.68 -9.86 13.29
C GLN A 257 43.69 -9.60 12.15
N PRO A 258 44.80 -10.36 12.10
CA PRO A 258 45.83 -10.19 11.09
C PRO A 258 45.33 -10.71 9.73
N LEU A 259 45.47 -9.87 8.70
CA LEU A 259 45.33 -10.20 7.29
C LEU A 259 46.68 -9.92 6.65
N LEU A 260 47.38 -10.92 6.11
CA LEU A 260 48.72 -10.75 5.53
C LEU A 260 49.60 -9.83 6.42
N PHE A 261 50.04 -10.33 7.58
CA PHE A 261 50.96 -9.70 8.55
C PHE A 261 50.54 -8.38 9.24
N LEU A 262 49.49 -7.67 8.80
CA LEU A 262 48.95 -6.49 9.50
C LEU A 262 47.50 -6.70 9.92
N SER A 263 47.01 -5.97 10.93
CA SER A 263 45.59 -6.01 11.27
C SER A 263 44.73 -5.41 10.16
N SER A 264 43.49 -5.88 10.03
CA SER A 264 42.52 -5.31 9.07
C SER A 264 42.36 -3.81 9.25
N HIS A 265 42.45 -3.33 10.49
CA HIS A 265 42.43 -1.92 10.82
C HIS A 265 43.57 -1.12 10.16
N ILE A 266 44.82 -1.60 10.29
CA ILE A 266 46.00 -0.95 9.70
C ILE A 266 45.90 -0.96 8.17
N TRP A 267 45.43 -2.07 7.58
CA TRP A 267 45.17 -2.12 6.14
C TRP A 267 44.15 -1.08 5.69
N GLY A 268 43.07 -0.87 6.45
CA GLY A 268 42.10 0.18 6.14
C GLY A 268 42.71 1.57 6.12
N ILE A 269 43.57 1.90 7.10
CA ILE A 269 44.32 3.17 7.14
C ILE A 269 45.24 3.30 5.92
N ILE A 270 46.00 2.25 5.59
CA ILE A 270 46.93 2.26 4.45
C ILE A 270 46.17 2.46 3.13
N LEU A 271 45.09 1.71 2.91
CA LEU A 271 44.28 1.79 1.70
C LEU A 271 43.62 3.16 1.53
N PHE A 272 43.03 3.70 2.62
CA PHE A 272 42.44 5.03 2.59
C PHE A 272 43.51 6.12 2.41
N GLY A 273 44.65 6.01 3.08
CA GLY A 273 45.79 6.91 2.90
C GLY A 273 46.32 6.92 1.46
N ALA A 274 46.43 5.74 0.83
CA ALA A 274 46.79 5.63 -0.58
C ALA A 274 45.76 6.32 -1.49
N LEU A 275 44.46 6.20 -1.19
CA LEU A 275 43.41 6.92 -1.92
C LEU A 275 43.52 8.44 -1.73
N VAL A 276 43.80 8.92 -0.52
CA VAL A 276 44.04 10.34 -0.25
C VAL A 276 45.22 10.86 -1.08
N LEU A 277 46.36 10.17 -1.06
CA LEU A 277 47.53 10.55 -1.85
C LEU A 277 47.23 10.55 -3.34
N PHE A 278 46.50 9.55 -3.84
CA PHE A 278 46.06 9.48 -5.23
C PHE A 278 45.18 10.68 -5.63
N VAL A 279 44.20 11.03 -4.79
CA VAL A 279 43.31 12.17 -5.01
C VAL A 279 44.09 13.49 -5.01
N LEU A 280 44.96 13.70 -4.02
CA LEU A 280 45.78 14.91 -3.92
C LEU A 280 46.77 15.04 -5.08
N TYR A 281 47.37 13.93 -5.54
CA TYR A 281 48.23 13.90 -6.72
C TYR A 281 47.47 14.35 -7.97
N HIS A 282 46.29 13.79 -8.24
CA HIS A 282 45.50 14.17 -9.42
C HIS A 282 44.93 15.59 -9.34
N LEU A 283 44.57 16.07 -8.14
CA LEU A 283 44.20 17.47 -7.94
C LEU A 283 45.39 18.41 -8.20
N ASN A 284 46.59 18.03 -7.76
CA ASN A 284 47.82 18.80 -8.00
C ASN A 284 48.16 18.93 -9.50
N LEU A 285 47.89 17.89 -10.30
CA LEU A 285 48.07 17.95 -11.75
C LEU A 285 47.08 18.93 -12.42
N ASN A 286 45.91 19.13 -11.84
CA ASN A 286 44.91 20.05 -12.38
C ASN A 286 45.14 21.50 -11.91
N LYS A 287 46.04 22.22 -12.62
CA LYS A 287 46.44 23.60 -12.29
C LYS A 287 45.30 24.63 -12.24
N LYS A 288 44.11 24.33 -12.76
CA LYS A 288 42.98 25.28 -12.88
C LYS A 288 42.00 25.28 -11.69
N TYR A 289 42.14 24.36 -10.73
CA TYR A 289 41.28 24.31 -9.52
C TYR A 289 39.77 24.33 -9.84
N ASP A 290 39.34 23.59 -10.85
CA ASP A 290 37.94 23.58 -11.29
C ASP A 290 37.00 23.02 -10.20
N THR A 291 35.75 23.49 -10.16
CA THR A 291 34.79 23.12 -9.12
C THR A 291 34.40 21.63 -9.14
N GLU A 292 34.20 21.05 -10.32
CA GLU A 292 33.66 19.68 -10.41
C GLU A 292 34.67 18.62 -9.96
N PRO A 293 35.96 18.66 -10.36
CA PRO A 293 36.98 17.76 -9.82
C PRO A 293 37.15 17.87 -8.30
N LEU A 294 37.02 19.08 -7.72
CA LEU A 294 37.03 19.28 -6.27
C LEU A 294 35.87 18.53 -5.59
N ILE A 295 34.64 18.74 -6.06
CA ILE A 295 33.45 18.08 -5.50
C ILE A 295 33.54 16.55 -5.69
N PHE A 296 33.96 16.10 -6.87
CA PHE A 296 34.13 14.67 -7.15
C PHE A 296 35.22 14.04 -6.27
N SER A 297 36.28 14.79 -5.94
CA SER A 297 37.29 14.34 -4.98
C SER A 297 36.72 14.19 -3.58
N CYS A 298 35.88 15.13 -3.13
CA CYS A 298 35.18 15.01 -1.84
C CYS A 298 34.29 13.76 -1.81
N PHE A 299 33.57 13.49 -2.90
CA PHE A 299 32.79 12.27 -3.06
C PHE A 299 33.70 11.03 -2.94
N LEU A 300 34.81 11.01 -3.69
CA LEU A 300 35.70 9.86 -3.74
C LEU A 300 36.33 9.57 -2.38
N LEU A 301 36.69 10.60 -1.59
CA LEU A 301 37.18 10.41 -0.23
C LEU A 301 36.06 10.00 0.74
N SER A 302 34.87 10.60 0.68
CA SER A 302 33.75 10.17 1.55
C SER A 302 33.32 8.72 1.27
N PHE A 303 33.21 8.34 0.00
CA PHE A 303 32.85 6.97 -0.39
C PHE A 303 34.01 5.99 -0.15
N GLY A 304 35.25 6.41 -0.41
CA GLY A 304 36.44 5.64 -0.10
C GLY A 304 36.63 5.40 1.39
N PHE A 305 36.29 6.38 2.24
CA PHE A 305 36.31 6.21 3.69
C PHE A 305 35.35 5.11 4.13
N PHE A 306 34.10 5.13 3.64
CA PHE A 306 33.13 4.06 3.88
C PHE A 306 33.61 2.68 3.36
N MET A 307 34.22 2.65 2.17
CA MET A 307 34.61 1.41 1.51
C MET A 307 35.90 0.77 2.04
N LEU A 308 36.87 1.58 2.47
CA LEU A 308 38.24 1.13 2.76
C LEU A 308 38.55 1.08 4.26
N MET A 309 37.94 1.92 5.09
CA MET A 309 38.16 1.88 6.54
C MET A 309 37.38 0.76 7.22
N THR A 310 37.91 0.23 8.31
CA THR A 310 37.17 -0.62 9.25
C THR A 310 36.27 0.24 10.16
N ARG A 311 35.48 -0.38 11.05
CA ARG A 311 34.60 0.31 12.02
C ARG A 311 33.50 1.14 11.37
N MET A 312 33.08 0.76 10.16
CA MET A 312 32.05 1.46 9.40
C MET A 312 30.67 0.85 9.63
N HIS A 313 29.68 1.70 9.86
CA HIS A 313 28.26 1.32 9.92
C HIS A 313 27.57 1.47 8.57
N GLU A 314 26.52 0.69 8.35
CA GLU A 314 25.67 0.69 7.15
C GLU A 314 25.22 2.10 6.72
N ARG A 315 24.96 2.96 7.70
CA ARG A 315 24.48 4.34 7.55
C ARG A 315 25.54 5.37 7.15
N TYR A 316 26.84 5.07 7.24
CA TYR A 316 27.91 6.07 7.03
C TYR A 316 28.10 6.51 5.58
N MET A 317 27.45 5.85 4.62
CA MET A 317 27.44 6.27 3.22
C MET A 317 26.54 7.49 2.94
N PHE A 318 25.72 7.93 3.90
CA PHE A 318 24.76 9.04 3.73
C PHE A 318 25.29 10.31 3.02
N PRO A 319 26.48 10.86 3.35
CA PRO A 319 26.93 12.14 2.79
C PRO A 319 27.23 12.09 1.29
N VAL A 320 27.54 10.89 0.78
CA VAL A 320 27.89 10.66 -0.63
C VAL A 320 26.80 11.19 -1.57
N PHE A 321 25.54 11.02 -1.20
CA PHE A 321 24.41 11.47 -2.01
C PHE A 321 24.34 12.99 -2.12
N ALA A 322 24.58 13.71 -1.02
CA ALA A 322 24.55 15.16 -1.04
C ALA A 322 25.71 15.73 -1.89
N ILE A 323 26.90 15.12 -1.81
CA ILE A 323 28.07 15.56 -2.59
C ILE A 323 27.86 15.29 -4.08
N LEU A 324 27.40 14.08 -4.45
CA LEU A 324 27.13 13.73 -5.85
C LEU A 324 26.04 14.61 -6.46
N ALA A 325 25.03 15.00 -5.68
CA ALA A 325 23.98 15.92 -6.13
C ALA A 325 24.53 17.27 -6.60
N LEU A 326 25.60 17.79 -6.00
CA LEU A 326 26.23 19.05 -6.42
C LEU A 326 26.86 18.98 -7.84
N ILE A 327 27.05 17.79 -8.40
CA ILE A 327 27.63 17.57 -9.74
C ILE A 327 26.79 16.59 -10.60
N MET A 328 25.52 16.38 -10.27
CA MET A 328 24.64 15.39 -10.89
C MET A 328 24.21 15.73 -12.34
N ASN A 329 24.69 16.83 -12.92
CA ASN A 329 24.40 17.16 -14.31
C ASN A 329 25.06 16.19 -15.31
N HIS A 330 26.05 15.41 -14.87
CA HIS A 330 26.78 14.45 -15.70
C HIS A 330 26.13 13.06 -15.68
N GLU A 331 25.80 12.48 -16.86
CA GLU A 331 25.12 11.18 -16.98
C GLU A 331 25.79 10.03 -16.20
N LYS A 332 27.12 9.99 -16.20
CA LYS A 332 27.88 8.96 -15.45
C LYS A 332 27.80 9.17 -13.93
N ILE A 333 27.66 10.41 -13.46
CA ILE A 333 27.42 10.73 -12.04
C ILE A 333 26.01 10.31 -11.63
N LYS A 334 25.00 10.50 -12.49
CA LYS A 334 23.64 9.97 -12.26
C LYS A 334 23.65 8.45 -12.09
N THR A 335 24.41 7.76 -12.95
CA THR A 335 24.56 6.30 -12.87
C THR A 335 25.16 5.87 -11.52
N ILE A 336 26.27 6.51 -11.10
CA ILE A 336 26.88 6.26 -9.78
C ILE A 336 25.87 6.52 -8.66
N TYR A 337 25.16 7.65 -8.73
CA TYR A 337 24.19 8.04 -7.72
C TYR A 337 23.06 7.03 -7.55
N TYR A 338 22.45 6.56 -8.65
CA TYR A 338 21.34 5.62 -8.60
C TYR A 338 21.77 4.23 -8.11
N ILE A 339 22.93 3.74 -8.55
CA ILE A 339 23.46 2.46 -8.09
C ILE A 339 23.76 2.51 -6.59
N LEU A 340 24.46 3.55 -6.12
CA LEU A 340 24.74 3.71 -4.70
C LEU A 340 23.47 3.93 -3.86
N THR A 341 22.45 4.56 -4.42
CA THR A 341 21.16 4.72 -3.74
C THR A 341 20.49 3.37 -3.53
N ALA A 342 20.51 2.51 -4.55
CA ALA A 342 19.95 1.17 -4.47
C ALA A 342 20.72 0.29 -3.48
N THR A 343 22.06 0.28 -3.53
CA THR A 343 22.87 -0.52 -2.60
C THR A 343 22.78 0.01 -1.16
N TYR A 344 22.67 1.33 -0.97
CA TYR A 344 22.46 1.92 0.35
C TYR A 344 21.09 1.58 0.94
N LEU A 345 20.02 1.71 0.15
CA LEU A 345 18.68 1.35 0.59
C LEU A 345 18.61 -0.13 0.94
N PHE A 346 19.22 -0.99 0.12
CA PHE A 346 19.33 -2.41 0.43
C PHE A 346 20.11 -2.64 1.73
N ASN A 347 21.27 -1.97 1.89
CA ASN A 347 22.08 -2.08 3.10
C ASN A 347 21.26 -1.77 4.35
N LEU A 348 20.58 -0.62 4.35
CA LEU A 348 19.74 -0.19 5.46
C LEU A 348 18.55 -1.14 5.69
N ALA A 349 17.71 -1.36 4.67
CA ALA A 349 16.47 -2.10 4.84
C ALA A 349 16.72 -3.56 5.22
N TYR A 350 17.72 -4.19 4.59
CA TYR A 350 18.06 -5.57 4.86
C TYR A 350 18.67 -5.74 6.25
N VAL A 351 19.65 -4.92 6.64
CA VAL A 351 20.24 -4.98 7.99
C VAL A 351 19.18 -4.74 9.06
N LEU A 352 18.32 -3.73 8.89
CA LEU A 352 17.26 -3.41 9.85
C LEU A 352 16.32 -4.60 10.09
N SER A 353 15.97 -5.33 9.02
CA SER A 353 15.07 -6.51 9.11
C SER A 353 15.63 -7.67 9.94
N PHE A 354 16.95 -7.76 10.08
CA PHE A 354 17.64 -8.76 10.91
C PHE A 354 17.81 -8.27 12.34
N ILE A 355 18.36 -7.06 12.52
CA ILE A 355 18.71 -6.56 13.85
C ILE A 355 17.48 -6.28 14.73
N ASN A 356 16.32 -5.92 14.15
CA ASN A 356 15.08 -5.80 14.91
C ASN A 356 14.54 -7.15 15.40
N LYS A 357 14.98 -8.26 14.81
CA LYS A 357 14.68 -9.63 15.27
C LYS A 357 15.79 -10.18 16.18
N ASN A 358 16.70 -9.34 16.67
CA ASN A 358 17.89 -9.73 17.41
C ASN A 358 18.76 -10.77 16.68
N ASN A 359 18.76 -10.73 15.34
CA ASN A 359 19.56 -11.61 14.50
C ASN A 359 20.63 -10.82 13.74
N PHE A 360 21.75 -11.48 13.43
CA PHE A 360 22.76 -10.96 12.52
C PHE A 360 22.73 -11.70 11.19
N ILE A 361 23.22 -11.04 10.14
CA ILE A 361 23.33 -11.66 8.82
C ILE A 361 24.39 -12.77 8.88
N PRO A 362 24.06 -14.01 8.47
CA PRO A 362 25.02 -15.11 8.48
C PRO A 362 26.22 -14.87 7.57
N ASP A 363 27.41 -15.33 7.98
CA ASP A 363 28.67 -15.17 7.23
C ASP A 363 28.65 -15.74 5.81
N ASN A 364 27.78 -16.73 5.53
CA ASN A 364 27.63 -17.36 4.22
C ASN A 364 26.55 -16.71 3.34
N ASN A 365 25.97 -15.59 3.76
CA ASN A 365 24.90 -14.93 3.01
C ASN A 365 25.41 -14.34 1.69
N LEU A 366 24.71 -14.60 0.58
CA LEU A 366 25.06 -14.07 -0.75
C LEU A 366 25.16 -12.54 -0.79
N SER A 367 24.44 -11.82 0.08
CA SER A 367 24.51 -10.37 0.15
C SER A 367 25.92 -9.86 0.49
N LEU A 368 26.67 -10.59 1.34
CA LEU A 368 28.04 -10.27 1.75
C LEU A 368 29.04 -10.40 0.61
N THR A 369 28.67 -11.05 -0.50
CA THR A 369 29.48 -11.10 -1.72
C THR A 369 28.98 -10.09 -2.76
N ILE A 370 27.68 -10.07 -3.04
CA ILE A 370 27.12 -9.31 -4.18
C ILE A 370 27.18 -7.80 -3.94
N VAL A 371 26.71 -7.32 -2.77
CA VAL A 371 26.57 -5.88 -2.53
C VAL A 371 27.92 -5.18 -2.36
N PRO A 372 28.88 -5.72 -1.59
CA PRO A 372 30.23 -5.16 -1.51
C PRO A 372 30.94 -5.15 -2.87
N LEU A 373 30.75 -6.17 -3.69
CA LEU A 373 31.34 -6.24 -5.03
C LEU A 373 30.81 -5.15 -5.95
N ILE A 374 29.50 -4.86 -5.93
CA ILE A 374 28.91 -3.74 -6.66
C ILE A 374 29.51 -2.42 -6.16
N ASN A 375 29.54 -2.19 -4.85
CA ASN A 375 30.11 -0.96 -4.29
C ASN A 375 31.60 -0.80 -4.61
N LEU A 376 32.37 -1.89 -4.59
CA LEU A 376 33.78 -1.91 -4.96
C LEU A 376 33.98 -1.61 -6.46
N ALA A 377 33.12 -2.17 -7.33
CA ALA A 377 33.14 -1.85 -8.75
C ALA A 377 32.85 -0.36 -9.00
N ILE A 378 31.92 0.23 -8.26
CA ILE A 378 31.65 1.67 -8.32
C ILE A 378 32.84 2.50 -7.81
N LEU A 379 33.54 2.05 -6.76
CA LEU A 379 34.74 2.73 -6.26
C LEU A 379 35.85 2.69 -7.32
N ALA A 380 36.12 1.51 -7.89
CA ALA A 380 37.11 1.34 -8.94
C ALA A 380 36.77 2.17 -10.18
N TYR A 381 35.50 2.21 -10.59
CA TYR A 381 35.02 3.06 -11.67
C TYR A 381 35.21 4.56 -11.35
N SER A 382 34.95 4.97 -10.11
CA SER A 382 35.13 6.36 -9.67
C SER A 382 36.61 6.78 -9.67
N ILE A 383 37.51 5.90 -9.24
CA ILE A 383 38.96 6.09 -9.35
C ILE A 383 39.38 6.21 -10.82
N HIS A 384 38.86 5.34 -11.69
CA HIS A 384 39.12 5.42 -13.13
C HIS A 384 38.65 6.75 -13.73
N VAL A 385 37.45 7.22 -13.35
CA VAL A 385 36.91 8.52 -13.79
C VAL A 385 37.84 9.68 -13.38
N MET A 386 38.41 9.67 -12.17
CA MET A 386 39.35 10.70 -11.69
C MET A 386 40.64 10.77 -12.53
N ARG A 387 41.12 9.64 -13.08
CA ARG A 387 42.36 9.59 -13.88
C ARG A 387 42.28 10.39 -15.18
N TYR A 388 41.08 10.66 -15.68
CA TYR A 388 40.86 11.37 -16.95
C TYR A 388 40.21 12.73 -16.71
N PRO A 389 40.91 13.77 -16.20
CA PRO A 389 40.31 15.04 -15.82
C PRO A 389 39.58 15.80 -16.95
N GLY A 390 39.89 15.51 -18.23
CA GLY A 390 39.13 16.00 -19.38
C GLY A 390 37.72 15.42 -19.52
N PHE A 391 37.39 14.39 -18.75
CA PHE A 391 36.12 13.66 -18.78
C PHE A 391 34.94 14.51 -18.25
N LEU A 392 35.14 15.31 -17.20
CA LEU A 392 34.11 16.24 -16.69
C LEU A 392 34.00 17.53 -17.55
N LYS A 393 35.02 17.85 -18.36
CA LYS A 393 35.07 19.06 -19.22
C LYS A 393 34.44 18.91 -20.60
N LYS A 394 34.20 17.69 -21.11
CA LYS A 394 33.96 17.45 -22.55
C LYS A 394 32.52 17.61 -23.03
N ILE A 395 31.57 17.97 -22.16
CA ILE A 395 30.12 17.95 -22.48
C ILE A 395 29.51 19.36 -22.66
N ASP A 396 30.25 20.45 -22.50
CA ASP A 396 29.75 21.80 -22.83
C ASP A 396 29.44 21.97 -24.34
N LYS A 397 30.00 21.11 -25.21
CA LYS A 397 29.77 21.18 -26.67
C LYS A 397 28.54 20.43 -27.17
N VAL A 398 27.95 19.52 -26.40
CA VAL A 398 26.79 18.71 -26.85
C VAL A 398 25.46 19.42 -26.57
N PHE A 399 25.44 20.42 -25.67
CA PHE A 399 24.25 21.22 -25.37
C PHE A 399 24.12 22.51 -26.20
N ASN A 400 25.07 22.78 -27.10
CA ASN A 400 24.89 23.74 -28.20
C ASN A 400 24.19 23.08 -29.41
N LEU A 401 23.22 22.19 -29.16
CA LEU A 401 22.24 21.81 -30.17
C LEU A 401 21.40 23.05 -30.47
N THR A 402 21.73 23.66 -31.61
CA THR A 402 20.89 24.55 -32.40
C THR A 402 19.41 24.27 -32.18
N LYS A 403 18.64 25.35 -31.96
CA LYS A 403 17.17 25.34 -31.90
C LYS A 403 16.62 24.27 -32.86
N PRO A 404 15.93 23.23 -32.36
CA PRO A 404 15.31 22.28 -33.26
C PRO A 404 14.29 23.04 -34.11
N ASP A 405 14.37 22.82 -35.42
CA ASP A 405 13.45 23.38 -36.39
C ASP A 405 12.01 23.04 -35.98
N LEU A 406 11.27 24.07 -35.56
CA LEU A 406 9.94 23.96 -34.95
C LEU A 406 8.91 23.39 -35.93
N LYS A 407 9.21 23.34 -37.24
CA LYS A 407 8.36 22.66 -38.23
C LYS A 407 8.35 21.15 -38.07
N LYS A 408 9.48 20.52 -37.72
CA LYS A 408 9.57 19.05 -37.61
C LYS A 408 9.01 18.46 -36.32
N LEU A 409 8.83 19.27 -35.26
CA LEU A 409 8.19 18.79 -34.03
C LEU A 409 6.65 18.78 -34.12
N GLY A 410 6.07 19.58 -35.02
CA GLY A 410 4.65 19.48 -35.38
C GLY A 410 4.33 18.20 -36.15
N GLU A 411 5.30 17.70 -36.93
CA GLU A 411 5.18 16.48 -37.75
C GLU A 411 5.44 15.18 -36.97
N MET A 412 5.97 15.24 -35.74
CA MET A 412 6.19 14.08 -34.87
C MET A 412 5.01 13.75 -33.94
N VAL A 413 3.91 14.50 -34.04
CA VAL A 413 2.60 14.04 -33.57
C VAL A 413 2.04 13.19 -34.71
N PRO A 414 1.85 11.87 -34.54
CA PRO A 414 1.16 11.09 -35.55
C PRO A 414 -0.21 11.71 -35.78
N ASP A 415 -0.42 12.17 -37.01
CA ASP A 415 -1.65 12.78 -37.51
C ASP A 415 -2.71 11.68 -37.76
N LYS A 416 -2.94 10.85 -36.75
CA LYS A 416 -4.11 9.98 -36.68
C LYS A 416 -4.98 10.40 -35.50
N GLU A 417 -6.00 11.19 -35.86
CA GLU A 417 -7.41 11.02 -35.48
C GLU A 417 -7.64 9.82 -34.54
N VAL A 418 -8.32 9.90 -33.40
CA VAL A 418 -9.63 10.47 -33.09
C VAL A 418 -9.66 10.67 -31.59
N VAL A 419 -10.09 11.84 -31.07
CA VAL A 419 -11.15 11.92 -30.06
C VAL A 419 -11.73 13.34 -30.15
N SER A 420 -12.53 13.57 -31.19
CA SER A 420 -13.65 14.52 -31.12
C SER A 420 -14.43 14.23 -29.83
N LYS A 421 -15.10 15.22 -29.21
CA LYS A 421 -16.06 14.97 -28.11
C LYS A 421 -16.80 13.65 -28.38
N ILE A 422 -16.49 12.59 -27.63
CA ILE A 422 -17.08 11.27 -27.85
C ILE A 422 -18.56 11.45 -27.58
N LYS A 423 -19.35 11.59 -28.65
CA LYS A 423 -20.78 11.71 -28.52
C LYS A 423 -21.31 10.31 -28.23
N ILE A 424 -22.07 10.20 -27.15
CA ILE A 424 -22.90 9.05 -26.90
C ILE A 424 -24.06 9.16 -27.90
N THR A 425 -24.15 8.19 -28.81
CA THR A 425 -25.22 8.09 -29.80
C THR A 425 -26.43 7.39 -29.18
N ARG A 426 -27.60 7.51 -29.81
CA ARG A 426 -28.79 6.74 -29.37
C ARG A 426 -28.56 5.23 -29.41
N ARG A 427 -27.74 4.75 -30.35
CA ARG A 427 -27.34 3.33 -30.43
C ARG A 427 -26.48 2.90 -29.24
N ASP A 428 -25.56 3.75 -28.79
CA ASP A 428 -24.76 3.47 -27.59
C ASP A 428 -25.63 3.34 -26.34
N VAL A 429 -26.59 4.26 -26.18
CA VAL A 429 -27.55 4.20 -25.06
C VAL A 429 -28.36 2.91 -25.12
N ALA A 430 -28.85 2.53 -26.30
CA ALA A 430 -29.57 1.27 -26.48
C ALA A 430 -28.70 0.06 -26.11
N LEU A 431 -27.44 0.01 -26.55
CA LEU A 431 -26.52 -1.09 -26.21
C LEU A 431 -26.22 -1.17 -24.71
N MET A 432 -25.98 -0.02 -24.07
CA MET A 432 -25.80 0.04 -22.61
C MET A 432 -27.05 -0.46 -21.88
N LEU A 433 -28.24 0.00 -22.29
CA LEU A 433 -29.51 -0.42 -21.70
C LEU A 433 -29.76 -1.92 -21.89
N ILE A 434 -29.53 -2.45 -23.09
CA ILE A 434 -29.70 -3.88 -23.37
C ILE A 434 -28.77 -4.70 -22.46
N LEU A 435 -27.48 -4.39 -22.41
CA LEU A 435 -26.54 -5.13 -21.56
C LEU A 435 -26.86 -4.99 -20.07
N SER A 436 -27.23 -3.79 -19.61
CA SER A 436 -27.62 -3.56 -18.22
C SER A 436 -28.91 -4.30 -17.85
N VAL A 437 -29.94 -4.27 -18.70
CA VAL A 437 -31.18 -5.02 -18.46
C VAL A 437 -30.92 -6.52 -18.50
N THR A 438 -30.14 -7.00 -19.47
CA THR A 438 -29.76 -8.43 -19.54
C THR A 438 -29.03 -8.86 -18.27
N PHE A 439 -28.01 -8.13 -17.84
CA PHE A 439 -27.28 -8.44 -16.61
C PHE A 439 -28.20 -8.40 -15.39
N PHE A 440 -28.96 -7.32 -15.21
CA PHE A 440 -29.86 -7.15 -14.07
C PHE A 440 -30.89 -8.28 -14.01
N SER A 441 -31.55 -8.60 -15.12
CA SER A 441 -32.54 -9.67 -15.19
C SER A 441 -31.94 -11.03 -14.81
N ILE A 442 -30.74 -11.35 -15.31
CA ILE A 442 -30.07 -12.63 -14.99
C ILE A 442 -29.57 -12.63 -13.53
N ALA A 443 -29.03 -11.51 -13.05
CA ALA A 443 -28.48 -11.38 -11.70
C ALA A 443 -29.55 -11.33 -10.61
N VAL A 444 -30.74 -10.77 -10.88
CA VAL A 444 -31.87 -10.76 -9.95
C VAL A 444 -32.62 -12.10 -9.93
N PHE A 445 -32.56 -12.88 -11.01
CA PHE A 445 -33.25 -14.17 -11.07
C PHE A 445 -32.74 -15.11 -9.96
N ASN A 446 -33.65 -15.59 -9.11
CA ASN A 446 -33.33 -16.41 -7.93
C ASN A 446 -32.31 -15.80 -6.96
N LEU A 447 -32.24 -14.46 -6.84
CA LEU A 447 -31.25 -13.79 -5.98
C LEU A 447 -31.35 -14.18 -4.50
N GLY A 448 -32.57 -14.31 -3.97
CA GLY A 448 -32.85 -14.63 -2.58
C GLY A 448 -34.36 -14.78 -2.35
N ALA A 449 -34.74 -15.29 -1.19
CA ALA A 449 -36.13 -15.26 -0.73
C ALA A 449 -36.55 -13.81 -0.42
N THR A 450 -37.79 -13.46 -0.75
CA THR A 450 -38.40 -12.14 -0.46
C THR A 450 -39.13 -12.10 0.87
N GLU A 451 -39.41 -13.28 1.44
CA GLU A 451 -40.04 -13.46 2.73
C GLU A 451 -39.19 -14.44 3.56
N MET A 452 -39.19 -14.24 4.87
CA MET A 452 -38.49 -15.07 5.86
C MET A 452 -39.24 -15.06 7.17
N PRO A 453 -39.02 -16.06 8.03
CA PRO A 453 -39.54 -15.99 9.39
C PRO A 453 -39.07 -14.72 10.09
N VAL A 454 -39.99 -14.00 10.73
CA VAL A 454 -39.79 -12.75 11.46
C VAL A 454 -40.26 -12.84 12.91
N THR A 455 -40.98 -13.89 13.30
CA THR A 455 -41.26 -14.22 14.69
C THR A 455 -40.12 -15.06 15.25
N TYR A 456 -39.81 -14.85 16.54
CA TYR A 456 -38.69 -15.53 17.19
C TYR A 456 -39.04 -15.92 18.62
N TRP A 457 -38.52 -17.07 19.02
CA TRP A 457 -38.49 -17.56 20.40
C TRP A 457 -37.04 -17.63 20.88
N HIS A 458 -36.82 -17.28 22.15
CA HIS A 458 -35.49 -17.16 22.75
C HIS A 458 -35.46 -17.91 24.10
N SER A 459 -34.41 -18.70 24.33
CA SER A 459 -34.22 -19.44 25.58
C SER A 459 -33.46 -18.58 26.59
N LEU A 460 -33.99 -18.41 27.80
CA LEU A 460 -33.36 -17.59 28.84
C LEU A 460 -32.67 -18.39 29.95
N ASN A 461 -33.00 -19.68 30.08
CA ASN A 461 -32.54 -20.53 31.18
C ASN A 461 -31.52 -21.56 30.70
N GLU A 462 -30.71 -22.08 31.63
CA GLU A 462 -29.73 -23.13 31.34
C GLU A 462 -30.38 -24.46 30.93
N VAL A 463 -31.62 -24.72 31.35
CA VAL A 463 -32.38 -25.89 30.93
C VAL A 463 -33.82 -25.46 30.63
N GLU A 464 -34.21 -25.49 29.36
CA GLU A 464 -35.57 -25.16 28.90
C GLU A 464 -35.97 -26.15 27.80
N GLY A 465 -37.13 -26.81 27.96
CA GLY A 465 -37.56 -27.88 27.07
C GLY A 465 -39.00 -27.74 26.58
N PHE A 466 -39.24 -28.14 25.33
CA PHE A 466 -40.57 -28.23 24.73
C PHE A 466 -40.67 -29.41 23.78
N TYR A 467 -41.88 -29.80 23.41
CA TYR A 467 -42.10 -30.84 22.42
C TYR A 467 -43.26 -30.50 21.45
N ILE A 468 -43.17 -31.04 20.25
CA ILE A 468 -44.15 -30.91 19.18
C ILE A 468 -44.91 -32.22 18.97
N ASP A 469 -46.21 -32.14 18.64
CA ASP A 469 -47.08 -33.27 18.31
C ASP A 469 -47.46 -33.23 16.81
N LEU A 470 -47.15 -34.29 16.07
CA LEU A 470 -47.52 -34.46 14.65
C LEU A 470 -48.95 -35.01 14.46
N GLY A 471 -49.66 -35.29 15.56
CA GLY A 471 -51.03 -35.82 15.61
C GLY A 471 -51.15 -37.33 15.36
N SER A 472 -50.17 -37.94 14.69
CA SER A 472 -50.11 -39.37 14.39
C SER A 472 -48.65 -39.84 14.26
N LEU A 473 -48.42 -41.15 14.25
CA LEU A 473 -47.09 -41.71 14.00
C LEU A 473 -46.68 -41.39 12.55
N GLN A 474 -45.55 -40.71 12.38
CA GLN A 474 -45.01 -40.31 11.08
C GLN A 474 -43.55 -40.80 10.92
N PRO A 475 -43.14 -41.18 9.71
CA PRO A 475 -41.74 -41.50 9.42
C PRO A 475 -40.95 -40.20 9.21
N VAL A 476 -40.27 -39.73 10.25
CA VAL A 476 -39.52 -38.46 10.26
C VAL A 476 -38.08 -38.72 9.85
N GLU A 477 -37.62 -38.05 8.80
CA GLU A 477 -36.23 -38.13 8.34
C GLU A 477 -35.37 -37.03 8.95
N ARG A 478 -35.87 -35.78 8.93
CA ARG A 478 -35.10 -34.61 9.34
C ARG A 478 -35.98 -33.47 9.86
N ILE A 479 -35.34 -32.53 10.53
CA ILE A 479 -35.92 -31.28 11.01
C ILE A 479 -35.15 -30.12 10.40
N ALA A 480 -35.86 -29.19 9.76
CA ALA A 480 -35.32 -27.90 9.37
C ALA A 480 -35.52 -26.88 10.51
N LEU A 481 -34.44 -26.22 10.90
CA LEU A 481 -34.42 -25.23 11.97
C LEU A 481 -33.93 -23.89 11.44
N PHE A 482 -34.70 -22.82 11.63
CA PHE A 482 -34.28 -21.46 11.30
C PHE A 482 -33.72 -20.72 12.51
N ILE A 483 -32.50 -20.19 12.35
CA ILE A 483 -31.77 -19.48 13.39
C ILE A 483 -31.46 -18.07 12.90
N LYS A 484 -31.91 -17.06 13.65
CA LYS A 484 -31.73 -15.65 13.28
C LYS A 484 -30.34 -15.11 13.61
N GLU A 485 -29.86 -15.34 14.83
CA GLU A 485 -28.58 -14.82 15.29
C GLU A 485 -28.05 -15.72 16.37
N ASP A 486 -26.90 -16.37 16.18
CA ASP A 486 -26.38 -17.27 17.20
C ASP A 486 -24.93 -17.09 17.63
N SER A 487 -24.74 -16.88 18.94
CA SER A 487 -23.44 -17.00 19.60
C SER A 487 -23.07 -18.45 19.90
N LEU A 488 -24.03 -19.28 20.35
CA LEU A 488 -23.95 -20.73 20.54
C LEU A 488 -25.33 -21.33 20.89
N THR A 489 -25.87 -22.21 20.04
CA THR A 489 -27.11 -22.97 20.29
C THR A 489 -26.76 -24.42 20.57
N LYS A 490 -27.09 -24.90 21.77
CA LYS A 490 -26.97 -26.31 22.15
C LYS A 490 -28.33 -26.86 22.57
N MET A 491 -28.73 -27.94 21.93
CA MET A 491 -29.94 -28.65 22.33
C MET A 491 -29.81 -30.16 22.12
N ASN A 492 -30.50 -30.92 22.96
CA ASN A 492 -30.70 -32.34 22.81
C ASN A 492 -32.07 -32.59 22.19
N ILE A 493 -32.13 -33.44 21.16
CA ILE A 493 -33.37 -33.81 20.49
C ILE A 493 -33.74 -35.24 20.87
N TYR A 494 -35.00 -35.42 21.26
CA TYR A 494 -35.58 -36.70 21.63
C TYR A 494 -36.83 -36.99 20.80
N TYR A 495 -37.19 -38.26 20.66
CA TYR A 495 -38.42 -38.73 20.01
C TYR A 495 -39.14 -39.76 20.90
N GLY A 496 -40.37 -40.14 20.56
CA GLY A 496 -41.18 -41.07 21.35
C GLY A 496 -42.45 -40.39 21.85
N GLY A 497 -42.62 -40.27 23.16
CA GLY A 497 -43.76 -39.57 23.76
C GLY A 497 -43.51 -39.11 25.19
N PRO A 498 -44.46 -38.36 25.80
CA PRO A 498 -44.27 -37.70 27.10
C PRO A 498 -43.79 -38.60 28.25
N ASN A 499 -44.07 -39.92 28.17
CA ASN A 499 -43.69 -40.91 29.18
C ASN A 499 -42.56 -41.88 28.74
N ASP A 500 -42.07 -41.80 27.50
CA ASP A 500 -41.01 -42.67 26.93
C ASP A 500 -40.20 -41.88 25.89
N TRP A 501 -39.33 -40.98 26.37
CA TRP A 501 -38.43 -40.21 25.51
C TRP A 501 -37.15 -40.99 25.20
N ARG A 502 -36.81 -41.06 23.91
CA ARG A 502 -35.59 -41.67 23.40
C ARG A 502 -34.69 -40.61 22.80
N PHE A 503 -33.42 -40.63 23.19
CA PHE A 503 -32.43 -39.70 22.65
C PHE A 503 -32.22 -39.95 21.14
N SER A 504 -32.23 -38.87 20.36
CA SER A 504 -31.90 -38.90 18.93
C SER A 504 -30.48 -38.42 18.69
N THR A 505 -30.23 -37.14 18.95
CA THR A 505 -28.98 -36.47 18.59
C THR A 505 -28.78 -35.23 19.45
N ASN A 506 -27.52 -34.83 19.58
CA ASN A 506 -27.14 -33.56 20.17
C ASN A 506 -26.84 -32.58 19.03
N TYR A 507 -27.47 -31.41 19.08
CA TYR A 507 -27.30 -30.34 18.12
C TYR A 507 -26.46 -29.22 18.73
N VAL A 508 -25.40 -28.83 18.02
CA VAL A 508 -24.54 -27.70 18.39
C VAL A 508 -24.28 -26.86 17.16
N ARG A 509 -24.64 -25.58 17.21
CA ARG A 509 -24.33 -24.60 16.18
C ARG A 509 -23.84 -23.31 16.82
N SER A 510 -23.01 -22.56 16.10
CA SER A 510 -22.47 -21.27 16.55
C SER A 510 -22.06 -20.43 15.33
N GLY A 511 -22.10 -19.11 15.46
CA GLY A 511 -21.57 -18.20 14.43
C GLY A 511 -22.40 -18.13 13.16
N VAL A 512 -23.72 -18.34 13.28
CA VAL A 512 -24.68 -18.23 12.17
C VAL A 512 -25.57 -16.99 12.33
N TYR A 513 -26.08 -16.49 11.21
CA TYR A 513 -26.96 -15.33 11.17
C TYR A 513 -27.96 -15.48 10.01
N TYR A 514 -29.27 -15.52 10.28
CA TYR A 514 -30.33 -15.86 9.31
C TYR A 514 -29.98 -17.12 8.50
N PHE A 515 -29.99 -18.28 9.16
CA PHE A 515 -29.51 -19.55 8.62
C PHE A 515 -30.53 -20.66 8.85
N TRP A 516 -30.72 -21.51 7.83
CA TRP A 516 -31.45 -22.77 7.97
C TRP A 516 -30.48 -23.91 8.13
N ASP A 517 -30.73 -24.76 9.12
CA ASP A 517 -30.00 -25.99 9.33
C ASP A 517 -30.91 -27.21 9.15
N ASP A 518 -30.36 -28.27 8.56
CA ASP A 518 -31.03 -29.55 8.36
C ASP A 518 -30.47 -30.56 9.36
N ILE A 519 -31.30 -30.99 10.30
CA ILE A 519 -30.93 -31.91 11.37
C ILE A 519 -31.47 -33.32 11.05
N PRO A 520 -30.61 -34.28 10.69
CA PRO A 520 -31.04 -35.65 10.41
C PRO A 520 -31.40 -36.40 11.71
N ILE A 521 -32.51 -37.13 11.68
CA ILE A 521 -33.07 -37.87 12.83
C ILE A 521 -33.48 -39.30 12.47
N SER A 522 -34.08 -39.52 11.30
CA SER A 522 -34.45 -40.83 10.74
C SER A 522 -35.15 -41.77 11.75
N CYS A 523 -36.34 -41.40 12.23
CA CYS A 523 -37.14 -42.21 13.16
C CYS A 523 -38.65 -42.16 12.88
N ASP A 524 -39.37 -43.22 13.27
CA ASP A 524 -40.83 -43.23 13.30
C ASP A 524 -41.31 -42.66 14.64
N THR A 525 -41.95 -41.49 14.62
CA THR A 525 -42.42 -40.84 15.84
C THR A 525 -43.68 -40.00 15.65
N ARG A 526 -44.42 -39.80 16.73
CA ARG A 526 -45.51 -38.80 16.82
C ARG A 526 -45.03 -37.51 17.50
N TYR A 527 -44.16 -37.64 18.51
CA TYR A 527 -43.66 -36.52 19.29
C TYR A 527 -42.15 -36.32 19.10
N ILE A 528 -41.74 -35.07 19.10
CA ILE A 528 -40.32 -34.67 19.06
C ILE A 528 -40.11 -33.64 20.15
N ARG A 529 -39.12 -33.87 21.02
CA ARG A 529 -38.77 -32.99 22.14
C ARG A 529 -37.42 -32.35 21.92
N PHE A 530 -37.31 -31.08 22.30
CA PHE A 530 -36.11 -30.26 22.23
C PHE A 530 -35.80 -29.77 23.64
N ASP A 531 -34.62 -30.09 24.16
CA ASP A 531 -34.13 -29.62 25.44
C ASP A 531 -32.89 -28.75 25.21
N PHE A 532 -32.96 -27.47 25.58
CA PHE A 532 -31.85 -26.53 25.50
C PHE A 532 -30.99 -26.62 26.74
N ASP A 533 -29.67 -26.68 26.56
CA ASP A 533 -28.69 -26.81 27.64
C ASP A 533 -27.98 -25.47 27.96
N ASN A 534 -28.41 -24.38 27.33
CA ASN A 534 -27.89 -23.03 27.56
C ASN A 534 -28.95 -21.98 27.17
N PRO A 535 -28.83 -20.73 27.70
CA PRO A 535 -29.51 -19.59 27.09
C PRO A 535 -29.13 -19.56 25.61
N SER A 536 -30.14 -19.77 24.77
CA SER A 536 -29.98 -19.94 23.33
C SER A 536 -30.53 -18.73 22.61
N SER A 537 -30.00 -18.58 21.43
CA SER A 537 -30.30 -17.56 20.45
C SER A 537 -31.72 -17.56 19.90
N ASP A 538 -32.07 -16.51 19.17
CA ASP A 538 -33.37 -16.33 18.52
C ASP A 538 -33.62 -17.43 17.48
N ILE A 539 -34.51 -18.37 17.81
CA ILE A 539 -35.00 -19.41 16.91
C ILE A 539 -36.29 -18.91 16.26
N GLY A 540 -36.33 -18.93 14.93
CA GLY A 540 -37.50 -18.45 14.21
C GLY A 540 -38.51 -19.54 13.91
N GLU A 541 -38.12 -20.66 13.31
CA GLU A 541 -39.09 -21.63 12.79
C GLU A 541 -38.54 -23.06 12.81
N ILE A 542 -39.43 -24.05 13.02
CA ILE A 542 -39.13 -25.49 13.04
C ILE A 542 -40.05 -26.21 12.06
N ALA A 543 -39.51 -26.94 11.09
CA ALA A 543 -40.29 -27.76 10.18
C ALA A 543 -39.81 -29.22 10.16
N VAL A 544 -40.74 -30.17 10.05
CA VAL A 544 -40.46 -31.61 10.11
C VAL A 544 -40.75 -32.27 8.78
N PHE A 545 -39.81 -33.08 8.29
CA PHE A 545 -39.88 -33.73 6.98
C PHE A 545 -39.74 -35.25 7.10
N GLY A 546 -40.41 -35.97 6.19
CA GLY A 546 -40.31 -37.42 6.06
C GLY A 546 -39.52 -37.87 4.84
N GLU A 547 -39.26 -39.17 4.76
CA GLU A 547 -38.34 -39.78 3.78
C GLU A 547 -38.64 -39.37 2.33
N GLY A 548 -37.67 -38.71 1.69
CA GLY A 548 -37.76 -38.29 0.28
C GLY A 548 -38.90 -37.31 -0.04
N SER A 549 -39.58 -36.78 0.97
CA SER A 549 -40.75 -35.92 0.83
C SER A 549 -40.35 -34.46 0.78
N LYS A 550 -40.70 -33.76 -0.30
CA LYS A 550 -40.71 -32.28 -0.34
C LYS A 550 -41.82 -31.66 0.50
N LYS A 551 -42.74 -32.48 1.04
CA LYS A 551 -43.91 -32.05 1.79
C LYS A 551 -43.65 -32.23 3.28
N ARG A 552 -43.66 -31.11 4.02
CA ARG A 552 -43.59 -31.07 5.48
C ARG A 552 -44.78 -31.76 6.15
N PHE A 553 -44.57 -32.31 7.34
CA PHE A 553 -45.65 -32.77 8.20
C PHE A 553 -46.35 -31.59 8.87
N GLU A 554 -47.65 -31.73 9.14
CA GLU A 554 -48.43 -30.72 9.86
C GLU A 554 -48.18 -30.87 11.37
N ILE A 555 -47.68 -29.82 12.01
CA ILE A 555 -47.51 -29.77 13.46
C ILE A 555 -48.85 -29.39 14.09
N LYS A 556 -49.44 -30.27 14.90
CA LYS A 556 -50.76 -30.07 15.51
C LYS A 556 -50.70 -29.20 16.77
N SER A 557 -49.66 -29.35 17.56
CA SER A 557 -49.44 -28.54 18.77
C SER A 557 -47.98 -28.51 19.17
N ILE A 558 -47.60 -27.45 19.90
CA ILE A 558 -46.33 -27.29 20.58
C ILE A 558 -46.60 -26.93 22.04
N THR A 559 -45.93 -27.61 22.97
CA THR A 559 -46.10 -27.40 24.41
C THR A 559 -44.80 -27.56 25.18
N ASP A 560 -44.70 -26.90 26.33
CA ASP A 560 -43.63 -27.12 27.30
C ASP A 560 -43.73 -28.52 27.94
N GLU A 561 -42.78 -28.85 28.80
CA GLU A 561 -42.75 -30.11 29.56
C GLU A 561 -43.97 -30.33 30.49
N TYR A 562 -44.75 -29.28 30.77
CA TYR A 562 -45.95 -29.32 31.60
C TYR A 562 -47.26 -29.28 30.78
N GLY A 563 -47.19 -29.24 29.46
CA GLY A 563 -48.35 -29.19 28.55
C GLY A 563 -48.91 -27.79 28.29
N ASN A 564 -48.19 -26.72 28.65
CA ASN A 564 -48.58 -25.34 28.38
C ASN A 564 -48.11 -24.89 27.00
N ALA A 565 -48.88 -24.02 26.33
CA ALA A 565 -48.47 -23.40 25.07
C ALA A 565 -47.43 -22.28 25.24
N GLN A 566 -46.97 -22.03 26.46
CA GLN A 566 -45.98 -21.00 26.80
C GLN A 566 -44.94 -21.59 27.74
N THR A 567 -43.68 -21.17 27.57
CA THR A 567 -42.61 -21.48 28.52
C THR A 567 -42.16 -20.18 29.18
N HIS A 568 -42.30 -20.08 30.50
CA HIS A 568 -41.98 -18.86 31.27
C HIS A 568 -42.57 -17.56 30.69
N GLY A 569 -43.82 -17.59 30.21
CA GLY A 569 -44.53 -16.44 29.64
C GLY A 569 -44.16 -16.11 28.17
N ARG A 570 -43.32 -16.93 27.53
CA ARG A 570 -42.97 -16.82 26.10
C ARG A 570 -43.82 -17.78 25.28
N ASP A 571 -44.42 -17.28 24.21
CA ASP A 571 -45.27 -18.06 23.31
C ASP A 571 -44.45 -19.02 22.44
N LEU A 572 -44.63 -20.33 22.63
CA LEU A 572 -43.97 -21.37 21.83
C LEU A 572 -44.51 -21.44 20.40
N LYS A 573 -45.72 -20.92 20.13
CA LYS A 573 -46.31 -20.95 18.79
C LYS A 573 -45.47 -20.20 17.76
N LYS A 574 -44.64 -19.25 18.21
CA LYS A 574 -43.69 -18.53 17.36
C LYS A 574 -42.66 -19.41 16.65
N LEU A 575 -42.49 -20.67 17.08
CA LEU A 575 -41.60 -21.62 16.43
C LEU A 575 -42.26 -22.37 15.26
N ILE A 576 -43.58 -22.22 15.10
CA ILE A 576 -44.39 -22.98 14.16
C ILE A 576 -45.49 -22.12 13.48
N ASP A 577 -45.45 -20.80 13.60
CA ASP A 577 -46.50 -19.91 13.09
C ASP A 577 -46.27 -19.45 11.64
N GLU A 578 -45.04 -19.59 11.11
CA GLU A 578 -44.67 -19.15 9.77
C GLU A 578 -44.28 -20.33 8.85
N GLN A 579 -44.86 -21.52 9.08
CA GLN A 579 -44.64 -22.77 8.32
C GLN A 579 -44.75 -22.61 6.79
N SER A 580 -45.52 -21.64 6.29
CA SER A 580 -45.63 -21.36 4.85
C SER A 580 -44.34 -20.81 4.22
N LEU A 581 -43.44 -20.25 5.03
CA LEU A 581 -42.19 -19.61 4.57
C LEU A 581 -41.01 -20.60 4.42
N VAL A 582 -41.21 -21.86 4.84
CA VAL A 582 -40.19 -22.92 4.71
C VAL A 582 -40.10 -23.35 3.24
N GLU A 583 -39.04 -22.92 2.55
CA GLU A 583 -38.75 -23.30 1.16
C GLU A 583 -37.97 -24.63 1.08
N GLU A 584 -38.40 -25.53 0.19
CA GLU A 584 -37.72 -26.82 -0.07
C GLU A 584 -37.40 -26.99 -1.57
N PRO A 585 -36.15 -27.34 -1.96
CA PRO A 585 -35.02 -27.60 -1.07
C PRO A 585 -34.42 -26.33 -0.46
N LEU A 586 -33.88 -26.45 0.74
CA LEU A 586 -33.10 -25.38 1.38
C LEU A 586 -31.83 -25.12 0.56
N ILE A 587 -31.78 -23.98 -0.11
CA ILE A 587 -30.65 -23.56 -0.92
C ILE A 587 -30.17 -22.16 -0.49
N TYR A 588 -29.12 -21.63 -1.11
CA TYR A 588 -28.54 -20.30 -0.81
C TYR A 588 -29.55 -19.13 -0.75
N ARG A 589 -30.77 -19.31 -1.26
CA ARG A 589 -31.84 -18.30 -1.27
C ARG A 589 -32.45 -18.06 0.12
N SER A 590 -32.40 -19.02 1.03
CA SER A 590 -33.13 -19.01 2.30
C SER A 590 -32.30 -18.54 3.50
N GLY A 591 -31.08 -18.05 3.32
CA GLY A 591 -30.29 -17.52 4.44
C GLY A 591 -29.00 -16.86 4.00
N THR A 592 -28.21 -16.37 4.95
CA THR A 592 -26.84 -15.94 4.66
C THR A 592 -25.95 -17.14 4.41
N TYR A 593 -24.89 -16.93 3.62
CA TYR A 593 -23.82 -17.90 3.44
C TYR A 593 -22.50 -17.18 3.21
N PHE A 594 -21.38 -17.88 3.45
CA PHE A 594 -20.05 -17.29 3.33
C PHE A 594 -19.93 -15.97 4.14
N ASP A 595 -19.25 -14.95 3.63
CA ASP A 595 -19.01 -13.68 4.32
C ASP A 595 -20.28 -12.82 4.50
N GLU A 596 -21.44 -13.20 3.93
CA GLU A 596 -22.69 -12.46 4.17
C GLU A 596 -23.06 -12.40 5.65
N ILE A 597 -22.70 -13.42 6.44
CA ILE A 597 -22.91 -13.47 7.90
C ILE A 597 -22.34 -12.21 8.56
N TYR A 598 -21.16 -11.76 8.15
CA TYR A 598 -20.48 -10.59 8.74
C TYR A 598 -21.06 -9.26 8.27
N PHE A 599 -21.34 -9.14 6.96
CA PHE A 599 -21.76 -7.87 6.37
C PHE A 599 -23.25 -7.58 6.61
N VAL A 600 -24.11 -8.60 6.52
CA VAL A 600 -25.55 -8.47 6.75
C VAL A 600 -25.82 -8.21 8.22
N ARG A 601 -25.17 -8.96 9.13
CA ARG A 601 -25.28 -8.72 10.58
C ARG A 601 -24.94 -7.28 10.93
N THR A 602 -23.79 -6.79 10.48
CA THR A 602 -23.40 -5.40 10.78
C THR A 602 -24.23 -4.35 10.07
N ALA A 603 -24.92 -4.69 8.97
CA ALA A 603 -25.92 -3.80 8.39
C ALA A 603 -27.11 -3.58 9.34
N TYR A 604 -27.62 -4.64 9.99
CA TYR A 604 -28.64 -4.52 11.03
C TYR A 604 -28.12 -3.78 12.27
N GLU A 605 -26.92 -4.11 12.76
CA GLU A 605 -26.33 -3.44 13.93
C GLU A 605 -26.16 -1.92 13.71
N HIS A 606 -25.78 -1.51 12.49
CA HIS A 606 -25.75 -0.09 12.14
C HIS A 606 -27.13 0.56 12.09
N MET A 607 -28.19 -0.17 11.74
CA MET A 607 -29.56 0.32 11.75
C MET A 607 -30.10 0.45 13.19
N ASP A 608 -29.72 -0.47 14.06
CA ASP A 608 -30.13 -0.52 15.46
C ASP A 608 -29.24 0.33 16.38
N PHE A 609 -28.18 0.92 15.83
CA PHE A 609 -27.15 1.68 16.56
C PHE A 609 -26.51 0.86 17.69
N THR A 610 -26.14 -0.38 17.39
CA THR A 610 -25.45 -1.30 18.32
C THR A 610 -23.99 -1.51 17.91
N GLU A 611 -23.20 -2.17 18.76
CA GLU A 611 -21.79 -2.46 18.49
C GLU A 611 -21.66 -3.35 17.24
N PRO A 612 -20.87 -2.93 16.22
CA PRO A 612 -20.75 -3.67 14.99
C PRO A 612 -19.86 -4.90 15.15
N PHE A 613 -20.38 -6.06 14.77
CA PHE A 613 -19.66 -7.33 14.76
C PHE A 613 -18.45 -7.30 13.83
N GLU A 614 -18.65 -6.86 12.59
CA GLU A 614 -17.59 -6.78 11.59
C GLU A 614 -17.07 -5.36 11.48
N TRP A 615 -16.11 -5.04 12.36
CA TRP A 615 -15.42 -3.76 12.46
C TRP A 615 -14.10 -3.70 11.67
N THR A 616 -13.66 -4.81 11.05
CA THR A 616 -12.33 -4.88 10.41
C THR A 616 -12.26 -4.16 9.06
N HIS A 617 -13.40 -3.68 8.55
CA HIS A 617 -13.51 -2.93 7.30
C HIS A 617 -14.33 -1.64 7.46
N PRO A 618 -14.03 -0.61 6.65
CA PRO A 618 -14.79 0.64 6.65
C PRO A 618 -16.31 0.45 6.40
N PRO A 619 -17.18 1.31 6.96
CA PRO A 619 -18.63 1.04 7.02
C PRO A 619 -19.42 1.11 5.71
N LEU A 620 -18.93 1.78 4.66
CA LEU A 620 -19.79 2.19 3.53
C LEU A 620 -20.53 1.02 2.86
N SER A 621 -19.89 -0.13 2.70
CA SER A 621 -20.54 -1.33 2.13
C SER A 621 -21.74 -1.79 2.96
N LYS A 622 -21.58 -1.85 4.28
CA LYS A 622 -22.62 -2.26 5.23
C LYS A 622 -23.77 -1.26 5.24
N LEU A 623 -23.47 0.04 5.10
CA LEU A 623 -24.50 1.07 4.98
C LEU A 623 -25.29 0.98 3.67
N ILE A 624 -24.62 0.62 2.57
CA ILE A 624 -25.31 0.36 1.30
C ILE A 624 -26.21 -0.87 1.43
N ILE A 625 -25.74 -1.94 2.08
CA ILE A 625 -26.55 -3.14 2.35
C ILE A 625 -27.75 -2.80 3.27
N ALA A 626 -27.52 -2.03 4.34
CA ALA A 626 -28.56 -1.55 5.24
C ALA A 626 -29.64 -0.74 4.50
N CYS A 627 -29.25 0.09 3.52
CA CYS A 627 -30.19 0.78 2.65
C CYS A 627 -31.08 -0.18 1.86
N GLY A 628 -30.54 -1.30 1.37
CA GLY A 628 -31.32 -2.36 0.73
C GLY A 628 -32.35 -2.99 1.67
N ILE A 629 -31.92 -3.33 2.88
CA ILE A 629 -32.78 -3.89 3.94
C ILE A 629 -33.91 -2.91 4.30
N LEU A 630 -33.58 -1.64 4.52
CA LEU A 630 -34.55 -0.59 4.85
C LEU A 630 -35.62 -0.37 3.76
N LEU A 631 -35.25 -0.53 2.49
CA LEU A 631 -36.15 -0.28 1.36
C LEU A 631 -37.00 -1.50 0.97
N PHE A 632 -36.47 -2.72 1.15
CA PHE A 632 -37.07 -3.95 0.61
C PHE A 632 -37.34 -5.05 1.66
N GLY A 633 -37.10 -4.78 2.94
CA GLY A 633 -37.39 -5.67 4.06
C GLY A 633 -36.21 -6.52 4.53
N SER A 634 -36.41 -7.23 5.64
CA SER A 634 -35.39 -8.06 6.29
C SER A 634 -35.27 -9.46 5.68
N ASN A 635 -34.79 -9.54 4.43
CA ASN A 635 -34.70 -10.79 3.67
C ASN A 635 -33.49 -10.85 2.71
N PRO A 636 -33.07 -12.04 2.22
CA PRO A 636 -31.91 -12.18 1.36
C PRO A 636 -31.99 -11.49 0.02
N PHE A 637 -33.20 -11.39 -0.53
CA PHE A 637 -33.39 -10.59 -1.72
C PHE A 637 -32.98 -9.13 -1.48
N ALA A 638 -33.43 -8.52 -0.39
CA ALA A 638 -33.18 -7.12 -0.06
C ALA A 638 -31.69 -6.81 0.18
N TRP A 639 -30.99 -7.62 0.99
CA TRP A 639 -29.58 -7.35 1.28
C TRP A 639 -28.63 -7.64 0.11
N ARG A 640 -29.01 -8.54 -0.82
CA ARG A 640 -28.23 -8.81 -2.05
C ARG A 640 -28.53 -7.85 -3.20
N LEU A 641 -29.74 -7.27 -3.26
CA LEU A 641 -30.19 -6.44 -4.39
C LEU A 641 -29.28 -5.25 -4.66
N MET A 642 -28.73 -4.62 -3.62
CA MET A 642 -27.84 -3.47 -3.77
C MET A 642 -26.55 -3.83 -4.50
N GLY A 643 -26.00 -5.03 -4.27
CA GLY A 643 -24.87 -5.56 -5.04
C GLY A 643 -25.20 -5.62 -6.54
N VAL A 644 -26.36 -6.19 -6.89
CA VAL A 644 -26.82 -6.31 -8.28
C VAL A 644 -27.00 -4.94 -8.94
N ILE A 645 -27.57 -3.97 -8.23
CA ILE A 645 -27.75 -2.60 -8.74
C ILE A 645 -26.39 -1.96 -9.07
N PHE A 646 -25.42 -2.04 -8.16
CA PHE A 646 -24.09 -1.43 -8.37
C PHE A 646 -23.28 -2.14 -9.45
N ALA A 647 -23.36 -3.48 -9.53
CA ALA A 647 -22.76 -4.23 -10.63
C ALA A 647 -23.40 -3.86 -11.98
N THR A 648 -24.73 -3.77 -12.05
CA THR A 648 -25.45 -3.31 -13.25
C THR A 648 -25.04 -1.89 -13.65
N ALA A 649 -24.85 -1.00 -12.68
CA ALA A 649 -24.39 0.37 -12.91
C ALA A 649 -22.94 0.44 -13.40
N ALA A 650 -22.10 -0.58 -13.14
CA ALA A 650 -20.74 -0.65 -13.66
C ALA A 650 -20.72 -0.86 -15.19
N ILE A 651 -21.70 -1.53 -15.77
CA ILE A 651 -21.80 -1.83 -17.21
C ILE A 651 -21.77 -0.57 -18.09
N PRO A 652 -22.63 0.45 -17.90
CA PRO A 652 -22.58 1.67 -18.71
C PRO A 652 -21.28 2.45 -18.47
N VAL A 653 -20.72 2.41 -17.25
CA VAL A 653 -19.42 3.06 -16.98
C VAL A 653 -18.31 2.37 -17.75
N MET A 654 -18.29 1.04 -17.79
CA MET A 654 -17.35 0.24 -18.57
C MET A 654 -17.55 0.44 -20.08
N PHE A 655 -18.78 0.60 -20.55
CA PHE A 655 -19.05 1.01 -21.93
C PHE A 655 -18.40 2.36 -22.26
N MET A 656 -18.64 3.36 -21.41
CA MET A 656 -18.04 4.68 -21.58
C MET A 656 -16.51 4.63 -21.51
N PHE A 657 -15.95 3.76 -20.66
CA PHE A 657 -14.52 3.60 -20.52
C PHE A 657 -13.89 2.94 -21.75
N GLY A 658 -14.43 1.79 -22.20
CA GLY A 658 -13.99 1.11 -23.41
C GLY A 658 -14.10 2.00 -24.65
N LYS A 659 -15.19 2.77 -24.77
CA LYS A 659 -15.38 3.75 -25.85
C LYS A 659 -14.34 4.87 -25.79
N LYS A 660 -13.97 5.32 -24.59
CA LYS A 660 -12.95 6.37 -24.42
C LYS A 660 -11.54 5.88 -24.73
N ILE A 661 -11.24 4.62 -24.41
CA ILE A 661 -9.97 3.96 -24.70
C ILE A 661 -9.80 3.71 -26.20
N SER A 662 -10.84 3.22 -26.86
CA SER A 662 -10.80 2.83 -28.28
C SER A 662 -11.18 3.94 -29.26
N GLY A 663 -11.95 4.93 -28.83
CA GLY A 663 -12.55 5.94 -29.71
C GLY A 663 -13.80 5.46 -30.46
N THR A 664 -14.23 4.20 -30.31
CA THR A 664 -15.33 3.60 -31.09
C THR A 664 -16.45 3.07 -30.19
N SER A 665 -17.68 3.07 -30.71
CA SER A 665 -18.83 2.43 -30.04
C SER A 665 -18.63 0.92 -29.83
N LEU A 666 -17.89 0.27 -30.72
CA LEU A 666 -17.58 -1.15 -30.60
C LEU A 666 -16.69 -1.43 -29.39
N GLY A 667 -15.63 -0.64 -29.18
CA GLY A 667 -14.78 -0.83 -28.01
C GLY A 667 -15.54 -0.56 -26.70
N GLY A 668 -16.51 0.36 -26.71
CA GLY A 668 -17.45 0.49 -25.60
C GLY A 668 -18.28 -0.77 -25.38
N PHE A 669 -18.88 -1.30 -26.45
CA PHE A 669 -19.66 -2.54 -26.39
C PHE A 669 -18.84 -3.71 -25.88
N ILE A 670 -17.62 -3.94 -26.40
CA ILE A 670 -16.76 -5.05 -25.98
C ILE A 670 -16.44 -4.95 -24.47
N ALA A 671 -16.02 -3.78 -23.98
CA ALA A 671 -15.69 -3.62 -22.56
C ALA A 671 -16.89 -3.90 -21.64
N ALA A 672 -18.08 -3.41 -22.00
CA ALA A 672 -19.30 -3.65 -21.24
C ALA A 672 -19.78 -5.10 -21.34
N PHE A 673 -19.68 -5.71 -22.51
CA PHE A 673 -20.04 -7.11 -22.75
C PHE A 673 -19.19 -8.06 -21.92
N LEU A 674 -17.86 -7.83 -21.88
CA LEU A 674 -16.96 -8.67 -21.09
C LEU A 674 -17.30 -8.61 -19.60
N ILE A 675 -17.62 -7.44 -19.06
CA ILE A 675 -18.04 -7.31 -17.66
C ILE A 675 -19.42 -7.93 -17.42
N THR A 676 -20.34 -7.80 -18.36
CA THR A 676 -21.69 -8.40 -18.30
C THR A 676 -21.63 -9.93 -18.18
N PHE A 677 -20.66 -10.57 -18.85
CA PHE A 677 -20.54 -12.03 -18.92
C PHE A 677 -19.28 -12.56 -18.21
N ASP A 678 -18.71 -11.79 -17.29
CA ASP A 678 -17.65 -12.27 -16.39
C ASP A 678 -18.25 -12.95 -15.16
N PHE A 679 -17.71 -14.11 -14.80
CA PHE A 679 -18.25 -14.94 -13.73
C PHE A 679 -18.03 -14.29 -12.36
N MET A 680 -16.86 -13.69 -12.12
CA MET A 680 -16.55 -13.03 -10.86
C MET A 680 -17.46 -11.83 -10.64
N HIS A 681 -17.64 -10.99 -11.67
CA HIS A 681 -18.57 -9.87 -11.61
C HIS A 681 -20.00 -10.30 -11.32
N PHE A 682 -20.47 -11.39 -11.94
CA PHE A 682 -21.81 -11.91 -11.73
C PHE A 682 -22.00 -12.48 -10.31
N THR A 683 -21.11 -13.35 -9.85
CA THR A 683 -21.24 -13.99 -8.53
C THR A 683 -21.11 -12.97 -7.41
N GLU A 684 -20.13 -12.07 -7.47
CA GLU A 684 -19.95 -10.99 -6.48
C GLU A 684 -21.12 -9.99 -6.46
N ALA A 685 -21.83 -9.81 -7.58
CA ALA A 685 -23.03 -8.99 -7.61
C ALA A 685 -24.18 -9.57 -6.79
N ARG A 686 -24.20 -10.91 -6.63
CA ARG A 686 -25.25 -11.66 -5.93
C ARG A 686 -24.94 -11.91 -4.45
N LEU A 687 -23.77 -11.47 -3.98
CA LEU A 687 -23.35 -11.57 -2.60
C LEU A 687 -23.53 -10.22 -1.90
N ALA A 688 -24.05 -10.25 -0.68
CA ALA A 688 -24.10 -9.06 0.20
C ALA A 688 -22.74 -8.82 0.88
N THR A 689 -21.70 -8.56 0.08
CA THR A 689 -20.34 -8.25 0.53
C THR A 689 -19.89 -6.87 0.03
N GLY A 690 -18.72 -6.41 0.49
CA GLY A 690 -18.19 -5.11 0.10
C GLY A 690 -17.60 -5.02 -1.32
N ASP A 691 -17.28 -6.14 -1.96
CA ASP A 691 -16.38 -6.19 -3.12
C ASP A 691 -16.97 -5.57 -4.40
N THR A 692 -18.26 -5.75 -4.64
CA THR A 692 -18.95 -5.11 -5.77
C THR A 692 -18.97 -3.59 -5.67
N PHE A 693 -19.19 -3.04 -4.46
CA PHE A 693 -19.26 -1.59 -4.26
C PHE A 693 -17.91 -0.92 -4.49
N ILE A 694 -16.83 -1.48 -3.92
CA ILE A 694 -15.49 -0.93 -4.14
C ILE A 694 -15.07 -1.03 -5.61
N VAL A 695 -15.35 -2.13 -6.31
CA VAL A 695 -15.01 -2.25 -7.74
C VAL A 695 -15.76 -1.23 -8.58
N PHE A 696 -17.04 -0.98 -8.30
CA PHE A 696 -17.80 0.08 -8.97
C PHE A 696 -17.15 1.47 -8.78
N PHE A 697 -16.82 1.83 -7.53
CA PHE A 697 -16.17 3.12 -7.25
C PHE A 697 -14.76 3.21 -7.85
N LEU A 698 -14.00 2.11 -7.88
CA LEU A 698 -12.69 2.05 -8.54
C LEU A 698 -12.80 2.24 -10.05
N ILE A 699 -13.78 1.62 -10.72
CA ILE A 699 -14.02 1.83 -12.16
C ILE A 699 -14.29 3.30 -12.44
N LEU A 700 -15.12 3.96 -11.62
CA LEU A 700 -15.38 5.40 -11.75
C LEU A 700 -14.13 6.24 -11.50
N MET A 701 -13.37 5.96 -10.43
CA MET A 701 -12.08 6.58 -10.15
C MET A 701 -11.17 6.51 -11.38
N PHE A 702 -10.94 5.32 -11.92
CA PHE A 702 -10.07 5.11 -13.08
C PHE A 702 -10.63 5.74 -14.36
N TYR A 703 -11.94 5.69 -14.58
CA TYR A 703 -12.58 6.33 -15.75
C TYR A 703 -12.38 7.85 -15.75
N PHE A 704 -12.62 8.50 -14.61
CA PHE A 704 -12.42 9.94 -14.48
C PHE A 704 -10.93 10.30 -14.53
N PHE A 705 -10.05 9.50 -13.91
CA PHE A 705 -8.62 9.69 -14.03
C PHE A 705 -8.13 9.54 -15.47
N PHE A 706 -8.62 8.55 -16.21
CA PHE A 706 -8.28 8.37 -17.63
C PHE A 706 -8.72 9.57 -18.47
N THR A 707 -9.90 10.11 -18.16
CA THR A 707 -10.42 11.32 -18.80
C THR A 707 -9.49 12.52 -18.58
N TYR A 708 -8.99 12.67 -17.36
CA TYR A 708 -7.96 13.65 -17.02
C TYR A 708 -6.64 13.37 -17.77
N PHE A 709 -6.14 12.13 -17.66
CA PHE A 709 -4.86 11.65 -18.19
C PHE A 709 -4.73 11.83 -19.71
N GLN A 710 -5.82 11.60 -20.46
CA GLN A 710 -5.85 11.89 -21.89
C GLN A 710 -6.14 13.37 -22.20
N GLY A 711 -7.05 13.98 -21.44
CA GLY A 711 -7.55 15.33 -21.71
C GLY A 711 -6.47 16.40 -21.61
N ILE A 712 -5.52 16.22 -20.69
CA ILE A 712 -4.48 17.21 -20.42
C ILE A 712 -3.57 17.48 -21.62
N PHE A 713 -3.27 16.44 -22.40
CA PHE A 713 -2.43 16.55 -23.59
C PHE A 713 -3.15 17.20 -24.78
N LYS A 714 -4.48 17.36 -24.72
CA LYS A 714 -5.30 17.78 -25.87
C LYS A 714 -6.08 19.08 -25.64
N LYS A 715 -6.60 19.31 -24.42
CA LYS A 715 -7.54 20.40 -24.11
C LYS A 715 -7.01 21.42 -23.08
N GLY A 716 -5.81 21.21 -22.55
CA GLY A 716 -5.27 22.02 -21.47
C GLY A 716 -6.08 21.90 -20.16
N TRP A 717 -5.83 22.82 -19.23
CA TRP A 717 -6.16 22.62 -17.82
C TRP A 717 -7.57 22.98 -17.36
N LYS A 718 -8.22 23.94 -18.02
CA LYS A 718 -9.53 24.45 -17.60
C LYS A 718 -10.63 23.37 -17.66
N ASP A 719 -10.48 22.40 -18.57
CA ASP A 719 -11.51 21.38 -18.82
C ASP A 719 -11.24 20.03 -18.13
N VAL A 720 -10.07 19.86 -17.49
CA VAL A 720 -9.64 18.57 -16.89
C VAL A 720 -9.68 18.55 -15.36
N GLY A 721 -9.97 19.69 -14.72
CA GLY A 721 -10.08 19.78 -13.26
C GLY A 721 -11.26 18.99 -12.68
N ARG A 722 -12.44 19.02 -13.33
CA ARG A 722 -13.62 18.27 -12.88
C ARG A 722 -13.40 16.74 -12.88
N PRO A 723 -12.88 16.13 -13.96
CA PRO A 723 -12.52 14.71 -13.93
C PRO A 723 -11.53 14.37 -12.82
N LEU A 724 -10.50 15.20 -12.58
CA LEU A 724 -9.55 14.95 -11.51
C LEU A 724 -10.21 14.98 -10.12
N PHE A 725 -11.06 15.99 -9.87
CA PHE A 725 -11.85 16.09 -8.64
C PHE A 725 -12.73 14.86 -8.43
N LEU A 726 -13.52 14.47 -9.45
CA LEU A 726 -14.40 13.31 -9.37
C LEU A 726 -13.62 12.01 -9.15
N SER A 727 -12.48 11.85 -9.83
CA SER A 727 -11.60 10.71 -9.63
C SER A 727 -11.19 10.57 -8.15
N THR A 728 -10.72 11.64 -7.54
CA THR A 728 -10.29 11.65 -6.13
C THR A 728 -11.47 11.50 -5.16
N LEU A 729 -12.67 11.96 -5.52
CA LEU A 729 -13.89 11.74 -4.74
C LEU A 729 -14.32 10.27 -4.75
N PHE A 730 -14.30 9.62 -5.92
CA PHE A 730 -14.60 8.19 -6.04
C PHE A 730 -13.55 7.31 -5.38
N PHE A 731 -12.28 7.76 -5.31
CA PHE A 731 -11.30 7.16 -4.41
C PHE A 731 -11.77 7.19 -2.95
N GLY A 732 -12.28 8.33 -2.47
CA GLY A 732 -12.80 8.46 -1.10
C GLY A 732 -13.93 7.47 -0.80
N LEU A 733 -14.87 7.32 -1.74
CA LEU A 733 -15.95 6.34 -1.64
C LEU A 733 -15.41 4.89 -1.64
N ALA A 734 -14.51 4.55 -2.57
CA ALA A 734 -13.87 3.24 -2.63
C ALA A 734 -13.10 2.91 -1.34
N PHE A 735 -12.34 3.86 -0.81
CA PHE A 735 -11.58 3.72 0.43
C PHE A 735 -12.47 3.58 1.66
N SER A 736 -13.64 4.22 1.65
CA SER A 736 -14.69 4.08 2.68
C SER A 736 -15.42 2.75 2.60
N THR A 737 -15.18 1.93 1.58
CA THR A 737 -15.67 0.55 1.47
C THR A 737 -14.61 -0.46 1.95
N LYS A 738 -13.40 -0.42 1.37
CA LYS A 738 -12.25 -1.27 1.77
C LYS A 738 -10.93 -0.56 1.45
N TRP A 739 -9.91 -0.74 2.30
CA TRP A 739 -8.64 -0.01 2.16
C TRP A 739 -7.78 -0.41 0.97
N TYR A 740 -8.02 -1.56 0.35
CA TYR A 740 -7.25 -1.97 -0.83
C TYR A 740 -7.49 -1.04 -2.05
N ALA A 741 -8.48 -0.14 -1.99
CA ALA A 741 -8.62 0.98 -2.92
C ALA A 741 -7.33 1.86 -3.00
N MET A 742 -6.55 1.89 -1.92
CA MET A 742 -5.28 2.60 -1.86
C MET A 742 -4.26 2.12 -2.90
N TYR A 743 -4.29 0.82 -3.26
CA TYR A 743 -3.38 0.26 -4.26
C TYR A 743 -3.56 0.93 -5.63
N GLY A 744 -4.81 1.04 -6.08
CA GLY A 744 -5.18 1.77 -7.29
C GLY A 744 -4.87 3.27 -7.22
N PHE A 745 -5.09 3.89 -6.06
CA PHE A 745 -4.82 5.32 -5.85
C PHE A 745 -3.31 5.64 -5.90
N ILE A 746 -2.45 4.78 -5.35
CA ILE A 746 -0.99 4.93 -5.46
C ILE A 746 -0.55 4.82 -6.92
N GLY A 747 -1.09 3.86 -7.68
CA GLY A 747 -0.83 3.75 -9.12
C GLY A 747 -1.27 4.98 -9.90
N MET A 748 -2.44 5.54 -9.55
CA MET A 748 -2.94 6.80 -10.09
C MET A 748 -2.00 7.97 -9.76
N ALA A 749 -1.59 8.10 -8.50
CA ALA A 749 -0.68 9.14 -8.05
C ALA A 749 0.68 9.04 -8.75
N PHE A 750 1.20 7.83 -8.95
CA PHE A 750 2.41 7.58 -9.72
C PHE A 750 2.30 8.09 -11.16
N LEU A 751 1.23 7.72 -11.88
CA LEU A 751 0.98 8.23 -13.23
C LEU A 751 0.77 9.75 -13.24
N PHE A 752 0.08 10.30 -12.26
CA PHE A 752 -0.14 11.73 -12.11
C PHE A 752 1.18 12.49 -11.93
N ILE A 753 2.09 11.98 -11.10
CA ILE A 753 3.43 12.54 -10.89
C ILE A 753 4.25 12.45 -12.18
N LEU A 754 4.27 11.30 -12.86
CA LEU A 754 4.97 11.16 -14.15
C LEU A 754 4.46 12.15 -15.20
N LEU A 755 3.14 12.36 -15.25
CA LEU A 755 2.54 13.40 -16.10
C LEU A 755 3.03 14.79 -15.73
N LYS A 756 3.04 15.14 -14.42
CA LYS A 756 3.48 16.45 -13.96
C LYS A 756 4.96 16.68 -14.28
N LEU A 757 5.80 15.67 -14.10
CA LEU A 757 7.23 15.71 -14.44
C LEU A 757 7.44 15.94 -15.95
N LYS A 758 6.66 15.26 -16.80
CA LYS A 758 6.73 15.44 -18.26
C LYS A 758 6.23 16.80 -18.72
N GLU A 759 5.15 17.31 -18.13
CA GLU A 759 4.65 18.65 -18.46
C GLU A 759 5.62 19.73 -17.98
N PHE A 760 6.26 19.53 -16.83
CA PHE A 760 7.29 20.41 -16.32
C PHE A 760 8.49 20.50 -17.26
N SER A 761 8.97 19.37 -17.83
CA SER A 761 10.06 19.39 -18.80
C SER A 761 9.69 20.04 -20.14
N LEU A 762 8.40 20.00 -20.53
CA LEU A 762 7.90 20.70 -21.73
C LEU A 762 7.67 22.20 -21.49
N MET A 763 7.36 22.60 -20.27
CA MET A 763 7.12 24.00 -19.88
C MET A 763 8.38 24.86 -19.85
N GLU A 764 9.58 24.28 -19.89
CA GLU A 764 10.84 25.02 -20.05
C GLU A 764 10.90 25.84 -21.36
N LYS A 765 9.95 25.61 -22.28
CA LYS A 765 9.76 26.35 -23.55
C LYS A 765 8.65 27.40 -23.55
N TYR A 766 7.86 27.57 -22.48
CA TYR A 766 6.65 28.43 -22.44
C TYR A 766 6.66 29.45 -21.27
N ASP A 767 5.80 30.47 -21.34
CA ASP A 767 5.77 31.63 -20.43
C ASP A 767 5.37 31.26 -18.97
N LYS A 768 5.96 31.94 -17.98
CA LYS A 768 5.86 31.61 -16.54
C LYS A 768 4.43 31.65 -16.00
N LYS A 769 3.55 32.47 -16.61
CA LYS A 769 2.13 32.61 -16.23
C LYS A 769 1.32 31.32 -16.34
N ASP A 770 1.84 30.30 -17.04
CA ASP A 770 1.14 29.04 -17.20
C ASP A 770 1.46 28.02 -16.08
N VAL A 771 2.55 28.14 -15.32
CA VAL A 771 2.91 27.12 -14.31
C VAL A 771 1.84 26.93 -13.23
N HIS A 772 1.14 28.00 -12.84
CA HIS A 772 0.00 27.92 -11.93
C HIS A 772 -1.12 27.01 -12.45
N LYS A 773 -1.37 27.02 -13.77
CA LYS A 773 -2.39 26.18 -14.41
C LYS A 773 -1.95 24.73 -14.50
N TYR A 774 -0.65 24.48 -14.74
CA TYR A 774 -0.14 23.13 -15.01
C TYR A 774 0.38 22.36 -13.79
N LEU A 775 0.64 23.03 -12.67
CA LEU A 775 1.16 22.35 -11.47
C LEU A 775 0.35 22.65 -10.22
N VAL A 776 -0.04 23.91 -9.98
CA VAL A 776 -0.69 24.32 -8.72
C VAL A 776 -2.17 23.94 -8.72
N TYR A 777 -2.95 24.42 -9.69
CA TYR A 777 -4.39 24.13 -9.82
C TYR A 777 -4.77 22.63 -9.71
N PRO A 778 -4.04 21.70 -10.36
CA PRO A 778 -4.32 20.26 -10.32
C PRO A 778 -4.06 19.66 -8.94
N LEU A 779 -2.93 20.03 -8.32
CA LEU A 779 -2.59 19.62 -6.97
C LEU A 779 -3.62 20.18 -5.99
N SER A 780 -4.02 21.45 -6.12
CA SER A 780 -5.05 22.06 -5.29
C SER A 780 -6.39 21.33 -5.40
N ILE A 781 -6.80 20.93 -6.62
CA ILE A 781 -8.01 20.12 -6.81
C ILE A 781 -7.88 18.77 -6.12
N THR A 782 -6.76 18.08 -6.30
CA THR A 782 -6.52 16.78 -5.65
C THR A 782 -6.55 16.92 -4.13
N PHE A 783 -5.88 17.92 -3.56
CA PHE A 783 -5.89 18.17 -2.10
C PHE A 783 -7.29 18.51 -1.59
N PHE A 784 -8.01 19.38 -2.29
CA PHE A 784 -9.38 19.73 -1.91
C PHE A 784 -10.31 18.53 -1.97
N ALA A 785 -10.23 17.72 -3.03
CA ALA A 785 -11.00 16.49 -3.15
C ALA A 785 -10.62 15.46 -2.07
N LEU A 786 -9.33 15.32 -1.73
CA LEU A 786 -8.89 14.45 -0.64
C LEU A 786 -9.44 14.89 0.72
N ALA A 787 -9.49 16.19 1.00
CA ALA A 787 -10.11 16.71 2.22
C ALA A 787 -11.60 16.31 2.30
N ILE A 788 -12.33 16.40 1.18
CA ILE A 788 -13.74 15.94 1.11
C ILE A 788 -13.82 14.42 1.28
N SER A 789 -12.91 13.65 0.69
CA SER A 789 -12.85 12.20 0.85
C SER A 789 -12.63 11.78 2.30
N ILE A 790 -11.81 12.51 3.06
CA ILE A 790 -11.63 12.29 4.51
C ILE A 790 -12.93 12.57 5.26
N ILE A 791 -13.64 13.65 4.91
CA ILE A 791 -14.94 13.95 5.51
C ILE A 791 -15.94 12.83 5.21
N ILE A 792 -16.06 12.39 3.95
CA ILE A 792 -16.92 11.26 3.56
C ILE A 792 -16.59 10.02 4.38
N TYR A 793 -15.30 9.68 4.49
CA TYR A 793 -14.85 8.53 5.27
C TYR A 793 -15.34 8.60 6.72
N LEU A 794 -15.13 9.73 7.40
CA LEU A 794 -15.59 9.93 8.78
C LEU A 794 -17.12 9.90 8.91
N LEU A 795 -17.85 10.43 7.93
CA LEU A 795 -19.32 10.40 7.92
C LEU A 795 -19.86 8.96 7.85
N THR A 796 -19.14 8.01 7.25
CA THR A 796 -19.58 6.61 7.25
C THR A 796 -19.56 5.96 8.64
N TYR A 797 -18.85 6.54 9.62
CA TYR A 797 -18.82 6.04 11.00
C TYR A 797 -19.90 6.66 11.90
N ILE A 798 -20.86 7.43 11.35
CA ILE A 798 -21.97 8.00 12.15
C ILE A 798 -22.73 6.93 12.94
N PRO A 799 -23.14 5.78 12.35
CA PRO A 799 -23.83 4.73 13.12
C PRO A 799 -22.97 4.16 14.26
N HIS A 800 -21.66 4.01 14.03
CA HIS A 800 -20.74 3.62 15.09
C HIS A 800 -20.71 4.65 16.23
N MET A 801 -20.70 5.94 15.91
CA MET A 801 -20.75 6.97 16.95
C MET A 801 -22.09 6.99 17.70
N LEU A 802 -23.19 6.69 17.01
CA LEU A 802 -24.53 6.57 17.62
C LEU A 802 -24.65 5.33 18.53
N ALA A 803 -23.83 4.30 18.31
CA ALA A 803 -23.72 3.14 19.18
C ALA A 803 -22.96 3.40 20.50
N GLY A 804 -22.56 4.65 20.77
CA GLY A 804 -21.93 5.07 22.03
C GLY A 804 -20.44 5.39 21.95
N TYR A 805 -19.83 5.29 20.77
CA TYR A 805 -18.42 5.61 20.54
C TYR A 805 -18.22 7.10 20.19
N ASN A 806 -17.12 7.70 20.63
CA ASN A 806 -16.77 9.07 20.26
C ASN A 806 -15.82 9.13 19.04
N LEU A 807 -15.51 10.34 18.56
CA LEU A 807 -14.63 10.50 17.40
C LEU A 807 -13.20 9.98 17.64
N ALA A 808 -12.69 10.07 18.87
CA ALA A 808 -11.38 9.53 19.20
C ALA A 808 -11.38 8.00 19.12
N ASP A 809 -12.48 7.35 19.52
CA ASP A 809 -12.65 5.90 19.37
C ASP A 809 -12.67 5.49 17.90
N VAL A 810 -13.35 6.25 17.03
CA VAL A 810 -13.32 6.05 15.57
C VAL A 810 -11.91 6.19 15.01
N ILE A 811 -11.12 7.15 15.49
CA ILE A 811 -9.72 7.32 15.06
C ILE A 811 -8.87 6.13 15.56
N ASN A 812 -9.03 5.72 16.81
CA ASN A 812 -8.35 4.57 17.40
C ASN A 812 -8.69 3.27 16.66
N LEU A 813 -9.94 3.11 16.25
CA LEU A 813 -10.41 1.96 15.47
C LEU A 813 -9.60 1.78 14.17
N GLN A 814 -9.10 2.85 13.55
CA GLN A 814 -8.26 2.74 12.36
C GLN A 814 -6.93 2.04 12.68
N PHE A 815 -6.33 2.36 13.83
CA PHE A 815 -5.13 1.67 14.28
C PHE A 815 -5.41 0.23 14.69
N THR A 816 -6.56 -0.04 15.32
CA THR A 816 -7.01 -1.40 15.65
C THR A 816 -7.23 -2.24 14.40
N MET A 817 -7.91 -1.71 13.37
CA MET A 817 -8.11 -2.36 12.08
C MET A 817 -6.76 -2.67 11.40
N TYR A 818 -5.83 -1.72 11.40
CA TYR A 818 -4.48 -1.97 10.86
C TYR A 818 -3.73 -3.04 11.65
N GLY A 819 -3.80 -2.99 12.99
CA GLY A 819 -3.24 -4.00 13.88
C GLY A 819 -3.77 -5.40 13.58
N TYR A 820 -5.10 -5.53 13.44
CA TYR A 820 -5.75 -6.78 13.04
C TYR A 820 -5.22 -7.30 11.70
N HIS A 821 -5.27 -6.48 10.63
CA HIS A 821 -4.84 -6.93 9.29
C HIS A 821 -3.33 -7.22 9.18
N SER A 822 -2.49 -6.54 9.98
CA SER A 822 -1.04 -6.74 9.97
C SER A 822 -0.58 -7.96 10.79
N SER A 823 -1.37 -8.39 11.77
CA SER A 823 -1.07 -9.51 12.66
C SER A 823 -1.86 -10.79 12.38
N LEU A 824 -2.89 -10.73 11.52
CA LEU A 824 -3.74 -11.87 11.19
C LEU A 824 -2.94 -13.04 10.58
N THR A 825 -2.75 -14.10 11.37
CA THR A 825 -2.21 -15.38 10.92
C THR A 825 -3.29 -16.45 10.99
N ALA A 826 -3.94 -16.70 9.86
CA ALA A 826 -4.94 -17.74 9.72
C ALA A 826 -4.66 -18.60 8.49
N SER A 827 -4.89 -19.91 8.59
CA SER A 827 -4.94 -20.81 7.43
C SER A 827 -6.40 -21.05 7.04
N HIS A 828 -6.67 -21.10 5.74
CA HIS A 828 -8.00 -21.41 5.24
C HIS A 828 -7.92 -22.34 4.03
N PRO A 829 -8.70 -23.44 3.96
CA PRO A 829 -8.61 -24.42 2.87
C PRO A 829 -8.79 -23.82 1.47
N PHE A 830 -9.65 -22.80 1.35
CA PHE A 830 -9.94 -22.10 0.10
C PHE A 830 -9.01 -20.89 -0.18
N ALA A 831 -8.03 -20.62 0.70
CA ALA A 831 -7.04 -19.58 0.42
C ALA A 831 -6.21 -19.91 -0.84
N SER A 832 -5.87 -18.89 -1.61
CA SER A 832 -5.11 -18.99 -2.86
C SER A 832 -4.03 -17.92 -2.95
N TYR A 833 -2.93 -18.25 -3.61
CA TYR A 833 -1.81 -17.34 -3.77
C TYR A 833 -2.09 -16.28 -4.85
N TRP A 834 -1.65 -15.04 -4.64
CA TRP A 834 -1.83 -13.92 -5.56
C TRP A 834 -1.43 -14.20 -7.02
N ARG A 835 -0.35 -14.98 -7.22
CA ARG A 835 0.16 -15.38 -8.54
C ARG A 835 -0.74 -16.35 -9.29
N SER A 836 -1.65 -17.03 -8.59
CA SER A 836 -2.55 -18.04 -9.15
C SER A 836 -3.82 -17.44 -9.77
N TRP A 837 -4.18 -16.20 -9.39
CA TRP A 837 -5.47 -15.60 -9.74
C TRP A 837 -5.65 -15.34 -11.24
N PRO A 838 -4.70 -14.74 -11.98
CA PRO A 838 -4.92 -14.44 -13.40
C PRO A 838 -5.21 -15.67 -14.27
N LEU A 839 -4.80 -16.85 -13.81
CA LEU A 839 -4.99 -18.12 -14.50
C LEU A 839 -6.09 -18.99 -13.88
N ILE A 840 -6.77 -18.50 -12.84
CA ILE A 840 -7.81 -19.24 -12.11
C ILE A 840 -7.28 -20.62 -11.66
N LEU A 841 -6.06 -20.71 -11.14
CA LEU A 841 -5.52 -22.03 -10.76
C LEU A 841 -6.21 -22.59 -9.51
N LYS A 842 -6.81 -21.73 -8.69
CA LYS A 842 -7.56 -22.15 -7.50
C LYS A 842 -8.77 -21.23 -7.31
N PRO A 843 -9.95 -21.60 -7.83
CA PRO A 843 -11.18 -20.86 -7.56
C PRO A 843 -11.60 -21.05 -6.10
N MET A 844 -12.52 -20.21 -5.63
CA MET A 844 -12.99 -20.24 -4.26
C MET A 844 -14.41 -20.77 -4.20
N TRP A 845 -14.62 -21.86 -3.47
CA TRP A 845 -15.92 -22.46 -3.26
C TRP A 845 -16.60 -21.78 -2.07
N ILE A 846 -17.78 -21.20 -2.28
CA ILE A 846 -18.45 -20.36 -1.26
C ILE A 846 -19.80 -20.90 -0.78
N TYR A 847 -20.40 -21.83 -1.53
CA TYR A 847 -21.65 -22.46 -1.13
C TYR A 847 -21.75 -23.85 -1.74
N SER A 848 -22.29 -24.79 -0.97
CA SER A 848 -22.67 -26.11 -1.44
C SER A 848 -23.81 -26.67 -0.61
N ASN A 849 -24.80 -27.24 -1.28
CA ASN A 849 -25.76 -28.15 -0.67
C ASN A 849 -26.05 -29.33 -1.59
N ASN A 850 -26.03 -30.54 -1.01
CA ASN A 850 -26.36 -31.77 -1.72
C ASN A 850 -27.88 -31.95 -1.68
N LEU A 851 -28.46 -32.12 -2.86
CA LEU A 851 -29.88 -32.37 -3.05
C LEU A 851 -30.02 -33.82 -3.54
N ASP A 852 -31.11 -34.51 -3.25
CA ASP A 852 -31.28 -35.90 -3.69
C ASP A 852 -31.08 -36.04 -5.22
N GLY A 853 -29.96 -36.65 -5.65
CA GLY A 853 -29.50 -36.76 -7.04
C GLY A 853 -29.01 -35.46 -7.73
N MET A 854 -28.98 -34.32 -7.03
CA MET A 854 -28.58 -33.00 -7.56
C MET A 854 -27.64 -32.26 -6.59
N VAL A 855 -27.09 -31.12 -7.01
CA VAL A 855 -26.24 -30.27 -6.17
C VAL A 855 -26.50 -28.80 -6.50
N SER A 856 -26.61 -27.98 -5.47
CA SER A 856 -26.60 -26.52 -5.56
C SER A 856 -25.26 -26.02 -5.05
N THR A 857 -24.45 -25.42 -5.92
CA THR A 857 -23.07 -25.02 -5.62
C THR A 857 -22.79 -23.62 -6.17
N ILE A 858 -22.01 -22.81 -5.44
CA ILE A 858 -21.56 -21.49 -5.88
C ILE A 858 -20.04 -21.40 -5.80
N VAL A 859 -19.41 -21.11 -6.93
CA VAL A 859 -17.97 -20.86 -7.05
C VAL A 859 -17.68 -19.40 -7.46
N LEU A 860 -16.70 -18.79 -6.77
CA LEU A 860 -16.05 -17.55 -7.18
C LEU A 860 -14.85 -17.87 -8.08
N MET A 861 -14.99 -17.53 -9.35
CA MET A 861 -13.96 -17.68 -10.37
C MET A 861 -14.19 -16.70 -11.51
N GLY A 862 -13.20 -16.55 -12.39
CA GLY A 862 -13.34 -15.77 -13.61
C GLY A 862 -13.95 -16.54 -14.77
N ASN A 863 -14.46 -15.83 -15.78
CA ASN A 863 -14.74 -16.47 -17.06
C ASN A 863 -13.41 -16.86 -17.72
N PRO A 864 -13.11 -18.16 -17.98
CA PRO A 864 -11.81 -18.57 -18.52
C PRO A 864 -11.45 -17.87 -19.85
N ALA A 865 -12.44 -17.56 -20.70
CA ALA A 865 -12.21 -16.82 -21.94
C ALA A 865 -11.79 -15.37 -21.68
N ILE A 866 -12.23 -14.75 -20.59
CA ILE A 866 -11.83 -13.39 -20.21
C ILE A 866 -10.50 -13.43 -19.46
N TRP A 867 -10.32 -14.37 -18.53
CA TRP A 867 -9.18 -14.36 -17.63
C TRP A 867 -7.91 -14.89 -18.30
N TRP A 868 -7.95 -16.04 -18.97
CA TRP A 868 -6.78 -16.60 -19.63
C TRP A 868 -6.32 -15.75 -20.81
N LEU A 869 -7.25 -15.34 -21.68
CA LEU A 869 -6.90 -14.43 -22.77
C LEU A 869 -6.56 -13.03 -22.25
N GLY A 870 -7.23 -12.56 -21.18
CA GLY A 870 -6.89 -11.29 -20.55
C GLY A 870 -5.45 -11.25 -20.03
N ALA A 871 -4.95 -12.35 -19.43
CA ALA A 871 -3.55 -12.47 -19.04
C ALA A 871 -2.60 -12.36 -20.26
N ILE A 872 -2.93 -13.02 -21.37
CA ILE A 872 -2.17 -12.92 -22.62
C ILE A 872 -2.20 -11.48 -23.18
N PHE A 873 -3.38 -10.88 -23.27
CA PHE A 873 -3.55 -9.51 -23.77
C PHE A 873 -2.90 -8.47 -22.87
N LEU A 874 -2.80 -8.70 -21.56
CA LEU A 874 -2.04 -7.84 -20.67
C LEU A 874 -0.55 -7.89 -20.97
N ILE A 875 0.02 -9.07 -21.25
CA ILE A 875 1.42 -9.20 -21.70
C ILE A 875 1.61 -8.44 -23.01
N LEU A 876 0.73 -8.63 -23.99
CA LEU A 876 0.81 -7.90 -25.27
C LEU A 876 0.69 -6.38 -25.08
N THR A 877 -0.18 -5.94 -24.18
CA THR A 877 -0.36 -4.53 -23.81
C THR A 877 0.89 -3.98 -23.13
N ALA A 878 1.56 -4.75 -22.27
CA ALA A 878 2.82 -4.38 -21.65
C ALA A 878 3.97 -4.31 -22.67
N THR A 879 4.05 -5.25 -23.61
CA THR A 879 5.01 -5.20 -24.72
C THR A 879 4.78 -3.95 -25.57
N LYS A 880 3.53 -3.64 -25.89
CA LYS A 880 3.17 -2.43 -26.65
C LYS A 880 3.49 -1.14 -25.88
N MET A 881 3.22 -1.10 -24.57
CA MET A 881 3.61 0.00 -23.70
C MET A 881 5.12 0.27 -23.79
N VAL A 882 5.97 -0.76 -23.70
CA VAL A 882 7.43 -0.58 -23.72
C VAL A 882 7.93 -0.23 -25.13
N ARG A 883 7.48 -0.96 -26.15
CA ARG A 883 7.96 -0.80 -27.54
C ARG A 883 7.48 0.51 -28.18
N ASP A 884 6.18 0.80 -28.05
CA ASP A 884 5.53 1.89 -28.78
C ASP A 884 5.30 3.13 -27.89
N ARG A 885 5.60 3.04 -26.58
CA ARG A 885 5.33 4.10 -25.58
C ARG A 885 3.87 4.55 -25.60
N ASP A 886 2.97 3.63 -25.89
CA ASP A 886 1.53 3.89 -25.98
C ASP A 886 0.99 4.26 -24.59
N LYS A 887 0.41 5.47 -24.49
CA LYS A 887 -0.05 6.02 -23.21
C LYS A 887 -1.26 5.29 -22.65
N THR A 888 -2.13 4.76 -23.51
CA THR A 888 -3.32 4.02 -23.10
C THR A 888 -2.91 2.65 -22.54
N CYS A 889 -1.98 1.97 -23.21
CA CYS A 889 -1.37 0.74 -22.71
C CYS A 889 -0.62 0.99 -21.39
N MET A 890 0.11 2.10 -21.28
CA MET A 890 0.76 2.51 -20.03
C MET A 890 -0.24 2.68 -18.89
N PHE A 891 -1.36 3.35 -19.15
CA PHE A 891 -2.42 3.52 -18.16
C PHE A 891 -2.96 2.17 -17.68
N ILE A 892 -3.32 1.27 -18.60
CA ILE A 892 -3.89 -0.04 -18.27
C ILE A 892 -2.89 -0.88 -17.46
N VAL A 893 -1.65 -1.01 -17.95
CA VAL A 893 -0.64 -1.90 -17.36
C VAL A 893 -0.16 -1.39 -16.00
N VAL A 894 0.14 -0.09 -15.88
CA VAL A 894 0.62 0.47 -14.61
C VAL A 894 -0.44 0.31 -13.53
N LEU A 895 -1.69 0.69 -13.79
CA LEU A 895 -2.74 0.58 -12.79
C LEU A 895 -3.09 -0.88 -12.47
N PHE A 896 -3.09 -1.77 -13.46
CA PHE A 896 -3.24 -3.21 -13.22
C PHE A 896 -2.15 -3.74 -12.26
N LEU A 897 -0.88 -3.40 -12.51
CA LEU A 897 0.23 -3.85 -11.66
C LEU A 897 0.16 -3.26 -10.25
N PHE A 898 -0.16 -1.98 -10.11
CA PHE A 898 -0.34 -1.36 -8.80
C PHE A 898 -1.53 -1.93 -8.03
N GLN A 899 -2.58 -2.41 -8.71
CA GLN A 899 -3.70 -3.06 -8.05
C GLN A 899 -3.38 -4.49 -7.60
N TRP A 900 -2.47 -5.19 -8.31
CA TRP A 900 -2.20 -6.62 -8.09
C TRP A 900 -0.93 -6.91 -7.26
N LEU A 901 0.20 -6.27 -7.58
CA LEU A 901 1.48 -6.58 -6.95
C LEU A 901 1.56 -6.29 -5.45
N PRO A 902 0.79 -5.35 -4.85
CA PRO A 902 0.79 -5.18 -3.39
C PRO A 902 0.35 -6.41 -2.60
N TYR A 903 -0.32 -7.39 -3.23
CA TYR A 903 -0.64 -8.67 -2.58
C TYR A 903 0.56 -9.62 -2.46
N ALA A 904 1.66 -9.38 -3.20
CA ALA A 904 2.85 -10.24 -3.16
C ALA A 904 3.57 -10.31 -1.80
N PRO A 905 3.79 -9.19 -1.07
CA PRO A 905 4.40 -9.23 0.26
C PRO A 905 3.44 -9.57 1.40
N ILE A 906 2.14 -9.76 1.14
CA ILE A 906 1.14 -10.03 2.18
C ILE A 906 1.20 -11.51 2.58
N SER A 907 1.42 -11.79 3.88
CA SER A 907 1.61 -13.13 4.43
C SER A 907 0.34 -13.80 4.96
N ARG A 908 -0.74 -13.04 5.22
CA ARG A 908 -2.02 -13.58 5.69
C ARG A 908 -2.75 -14.37 4.59
N ALA A 909 -3.80 -15.11 4.96
CA ALA A 909 -4.67 -15.79 3.99
C ALA A 909 -5.26 -14.79 2.98
N LEU A 910 -5.13 -15.11 1.69
CA LEU A 910 -5.68 -14.35 0.58
C LEU A 910 -6.59 -15.24 -0.27
N PHE A 911 -7.47 -14.61 -1.03
CA PHE A 911 -8.53 -15.26 -1.80
C PHE A 911 -8.64 -14.65 -3.18
N ILE A 912 -9.18 -15.41 -4.14
CA ILE A 912 -9.25 -14.99 -5.56
C ILE A 912 -10.10 -13.74 -5.78
N TYR A 913 -11.11 -13.47 -4.94
CA TYR A 913 -11.93 -12.25 -5.04
C TYR A 913 -11.11 -10.96 -4.85
N HIS A 914 -9.93 -11.01 -4.21
CA HIS A 914 -9.03 -9.84 -4.14
C HIS A 914 -8.57 -9.38 -5.53
N PHE A 915 -8.59 -10.27 -6.51
CA PHE A 915 -8.26 -9.96 -7.91
C PHE A 915 -9.43 -9.35 -8.68
N TYR A 916 -10.64 -9.28 -8.12
CA TYR A 916 -11.82 -8.73 -8.80
C TYR A 916 -11.59 -7.29 -9.28
N ALA A 917 -10.88 -6.47 -8.50
CA ALA A 917 -10.52 -5.10 -8.90
C ALA A 917 -9.58 -5.01 -10.13
N ASN A 918 -8.93 -6.11 -10.50
CA ASN A 918 -8.10 -6.20 -11.70
C ASN A 918 -8.89 -6.58 -12.96
N VAL A 919 -10.08 -7.18 -12.82
CA VAL A 919 -10.92 -7.65 -13.94
C VAL A 919 -11.28 -6.52 -14.91
N PRO A 920 -11.66 -5.30 -14.47
CA PRO A 920 -11.91 -4.19 -15.39
C PRO A 920 -10.72 -3.88 -16.30
N PHE A 921 -9.49 -3.94 -15.79
CA PHE A 921 -8.28 -3.70 -16.60
C PHE A 921 -8.00 -4.83 -17.59
N MET A 922 -8.31 -6.08 -17.23
CA MET A 922 -8.26 -7.20 -18.18
C MET A 922 -9.25 -7.00 -19.33
N ALA A 923 -10.49 -6.63 -19.00
CA ALA A 923 -11.52 -6.32 -20.00
C ALA A 923 -11.08 -5.15 -20.90
N LEU A 924 -10.45 -4.11 -20.35
CA LEU A 924 -9.91 -2.98 -21.13
C LEU A 924 -8.72 -3.38 -22.03
N ALA A 925 -7.82 -4.25 -21.55
CA ALA A 925 -6.73 -4.78 -22.36
C ALA A 925 -7.26 -5.59 -23.55
N ILE A 926 -8.20 -6.50 -23.32
CA ILE A 926 -8.88 -7.26 -24.38
C ILE A 926 -9.57 -6.30 -25.36
N THR A 927 -10.33 -5.33 -24.84
CA THR A 927 -11.04 -4.32 -25.63
C THR A 927 -10.10 -3.58 -26.57
N TYR A 928 -8.93 -3.16 -26.08
CA TYR A 928 -7.93 -2.45 -26.89
C TYR A 928 -7.52 -3.26 -28.12
N TRP A 929 -7.19 -4.54 -27.93
CA TRP A 929 -6.77 -5.41 -29.03
C TRP A 929 -7.91 -5.83 -29.95
N MET A 930 -9.07 -6.17 -29.39
CA MET A 930 -10.24 -6.59 -30.18
C MET A 930 -10.79 -5.46 -31.05
N ASN A 931 -10.77 -4.21 -30.55
CA ASN A 931 -11.11 -3.06 -31.39
C ASN A 931 -10.18 -2.95 -32.60
N ASN A 932 -8.87 -3.10 -32.40
CA ASN A 932 -7.89 -3.03 -33.48
C ASN A 932 -8.07 -4.17 -34.50
N LEU A 933 -8.39 -5.39 -34.02
CA LEU A 933 -8.68 -6.52 -34.90
C LEU A 933 -9.95 -6.31 -35.75
N TRP A 934 -10.95 -5.65 -35.19
CA TRP A 934 -12.18 -5.32 -35.89
C TRP A 934 -11.98 -4.31 -37.01
N GLU A 935 -11.12 -3.31 -36.80
CA GLU A 935 -10.75 -2.35 -37.84
C GLU A 935 -9.93 -3.00 -38.96
N GLY A 936 -9.26 -4.12 -38.67
CA GLY A 936 -8.55 -4.94 -39.65
C GLY A 936 -9.44 -5.95 -40.41
N LYS A 937 -8.80 -7.00 -40.95
CA LYS A 937 -9.47 -8.08 -41.70
C LYS A 937 -10.00 -9.22 -40.83
N ALA A 938 -9.88 -9.13 -39.51
CA ALA A 938 -10.04 -10.23 -38.56
C ALA A 938 -11.34 -10.15 -37.73
N LYS A 939 -12.41 -9.56 -38.27
CA LYS A 939 -13.69 -9.36 -37.55
C LYS A 939 -14.29 -10.65 -37.01
N TRP A 940 -14.17 -11.76 -37.76
CA TRP A 940 -14.69 -13.06 -37.35
C TRP A 940 -14.08 -13.54 -36.02
N LEU A 941 -12.79 -13.26 -35.76
CA LEU A 941 -12.15 -13.61 -34.48
C LEU A 941 -12.80 -12.89 -33.30
N VAL A 942 -13.16 -11.61 -33.47
CA VAL A 942 -13.84 -10.83 -32.43
C VAL A 942 -15.23 -11.40 -32.16
N ILE A 943 -15.99 -11.73 -33.22
CA ILE A 943 -17.34 -12.32 -33.07
C ILE A 943 -17.24 -13.69 -32.38
N SER A 944 -16.37 -14.57 -32.86
CA SER A 944 -16.15 -15.90 -32.27
C SER A 944 -15.74 -15.78 -30.80
N TYR A 945 -14.86 -14.85 -30.46
CA TYR A 945 -14.46 -14.60 -29.07
C TYR A 945 -15.63 -14.19 -28.18
N LEU A 946 -16.44 -13.21 -28.61
CA LEU A 946 -17.60 -12.77 -27.84
C LEU A 946 -18.65 -13.88 -27.70
N LEU A 947 -18.86 -14.69 -28.74
CA LEU A 947 -19.75 -15.86 -28.68
C LEU A 947 -19.23 -16.91 -27.69
N VAL A 948 -17.93 -17.23 -27.70
CA VAL A 948 -17.34 -18.17 -26.73
C VAL A 948 -17.50 -17.67 -25.30
N THR A 949 -17.24 -16.38 -25.05
CA THR A 949 -17.44 -15.75 -23.74
C THR A 949 -18.89 -15.90 -23.27
N LEU A 950 -19.87 -15.67 -24.17
CA LEU A 950 -21.30 -15.80 -23.89
C LEU A 950 -21.70 -17.25 -23.59
N ILE A 951 -21.26 -18.19 -24.42
CA ILE A 951 -21.56 -19.61 -24.27
C ILE A 951 -21.01 -20.12 -22.93
N LEU A 952 -19.76 -19.80 -22.61
CA LEU A 952 -19.15 -20.18 -21.33
C LEU A 952 -19.94 -19.63 -20.14
N PHE A 953 -20.45 -18.39 -20.22
CA PHE A 953 -21.31 -17.84 -19.17
C PHE A 953 -22.55 -18.67 -18.91
N PHE A 954 -23.29 -19.06 -19.95
CA PHE A 954 -24.49 -19.89 -19.78
C PHE A 954 -24.17 -21.33 -19.37
N VAL A 955 -23.05 -21.89 -19.83
CA VAL A 955 -22.60 -23.23 -19.42
C VAL A 955 -22.23 -23.26 -17.93
N TYR A 956 -21.51 -22.25 -17.44
CA TYR A 956 -21.14 -22.14 -16.02
C TYR A 956 -22.22 -21.52 -15.14
N TYR A 957 -23.27 -20.94 -15.72
CA TYR A 957 -24.34 -20.26 -15.00
C TYR A 957 -24.82 -21.02 -13.74
N PRO A 958 -25.09 -22.34 -13.80
CA PRO A 958 -25.57 -23.06 -12.63
C PRO A 958 -24.62 -23.05 -11.44
N VAL A 959 -23.31 -23.24 -11.68
CA VAL A 959 -22.29 -23.31 -10.62
C VAL A 959 -21.82 -21.94 -10.14
N ILE A 960 -22.11 -20.86 -10.87
CA ILE A 960 -21.83 -19.49 -10.44
C ILE A 960 -23.07 -18.80 -9.83
N SER A 961 -24.27 -19.32 -10.08
CA SER A 961 -25.54 -18.79 -9.54
C SER A 961 -26.13 -19.62 -8.40
N GLY A 962 -25.67 -20.86 -8.18
CA GLY A 962 -26.25 -21.80 -7.22
C GLY A 962 -27.47 -22.55 -7.75
N TYR A 963 -27.73 -22.54 -9.06
CA TYR A 963 -28.89 -23.23 -9.62
C TYR A 963 -28.68 -24.76 -9.53
N PRO A 964 -29.66 -25.52 -8.99
CA PRO A 964 -29.54 -26.97 -8.86
C PRO A 964 -29.29 -27.70 -10.19
N ILE A 965 -28.25 -28.54 -10.23
CA ILE A 965 -27.88 -29.35 -11.39
C ILE A 965 -27.40 -30.76 -10.97
N SER A 966 -27.25 -31.69 -11.92
CA SER A 966 -26.73 -33.04 -11.60
C SER A 966 -25.25 -33.00 -11.24
N TYR A 967 -24.81 -33.98 -10.45
CA TYR A 967 -23.42 -34.10 -10.04
C TYR A 967 -22.47 -34.26 -11.25
N GLU A 968 -22.88 -35.02 -12.27
CA GLU A 968 -22.09 -35.24 -13.49
C GLU A 968 -21.89 -33.94 -14.28
N TYR A 969 -22.93 -33.09 -14.37
CA TYR A 969 -22.81 -31.80 -15.04
C TYR A 969 -21.79 -30.91 -14.33
N LYS A 970 -21.87 -30.84 -13.00
CA LYS A 970 -20.92 -30.09 -12.17
C LYS A 970 -19.48 -30.56 -12.38
N GLU A 971 -19.23 -31.86 -12.29
CA GLU A 971 -17.89 -32.43 -12.44
C GLU A 971 -17.33 -32.20 -13.85
N GLY A 972 -18.19 -32.23 -14.89
CA GLY A 972 -17.79 -31.91 -16.27
C GLY A 972 -17.29 -30.46 -16.49
N LEU A 973 -17.57 -29.54 -15.57
CA LEU A 973 -17.11 -28.15 -15.63
C LEU A 973 -15.72 -27.93 -15.01
N ARG A 974 -15.13 -28.94 -14.38
CA ARG A 974 -13.82 -28.85 -13.71
C ARG A 974 -12.69 -29.07 -14.73
N PHE A 975 -12.23 -27.98 -15.35
CA PHE A 975 -11.16 -28.06 -16.36
C PHE A 975 -9.77 -28.31 -15.76
N LEU A 976 -9.56 -27.95 -14.49
CA LEU A 976 -8.34 -28.22 -13.74
C LEU A 976 -8.69 -29.06 -12.51
N GLU A 977 -7.80 -29.99 -12.12
CA GLU A 977 -7.98 -30.82 -10.93
C GLU A 977 -8.17 -29.97 -9.65
N SER A 978 -7.55 -28.80 -9.63
CA SER A 978 -7.60 -27.83 -8.52
C SER A 978 -8.92 -27.06 -8.41
N TRP A 979 -9.84 -27.21 -9.37
CA TRP A 979 -11.19 -26.64 -9.28
C TRP A 979 -12.03 -27.63 -8.48
N ILE A 980 -12.38 -27.31 -7.23
CA ILE A 980 -12.91 -28.30 -6.26
C ILE A 980 -14.40 -28.13 -5.92
N PHE A 981 -15.15 -27.37 -6.70
CA PHE A 981 -16.52 -26.95 -6.41
C PHE A 981 -17.62 -27.93 -6.82
#